data_AF-A9JTT6-F1
#
_entry.id   AF-A9JTT6-F1
#
_cell.length_a   1.000
_cell.length_b   1.000
_cell.length_c   1.000
_cell.angle_alpha   90.00
_cell.angle_beta   90.00
_cell.angle_gamma   90.00
#
_symmetry.space_group_name_H-M   'P 1'
#
loop_
_entity.id
_entity.type
_entity.pdbx_description
1 polymer ?
#
loop_
_entity_poly.entity_id
_entity_poly.type
_entity_poly.pdbx_seq_one_letter_code
_entity_poly.pdbx_strand_id
1 'polypeptide(L)'
;LNKFRKFLQENASNRGNPTVLCPPEYMVCFLHRLISALRSCWDEYKIRNPLACGSDEAYVPPQLFYNGKVDYFDLQRLGGLLSHLRKTLKDELAAKANIVIDPSELQAVTMDDLEEEDESANTTAQRSSAALAIGGALARPSWLSSPTLGRANRFLSTAAVSLMNPRRPLGALDKVKVRSLSVDQRTEDDIEGQHGNDGLLLGRPPEEADTVITENSLLEILDGAVMMYNLSVHQQLGKMVGVSDDVNEYALALKDTEEKIKRCPKRRADIMDELVKSQRVFSEKLNHLSRRLAWINVTIYSKDKMQDIYWLLQVCLRSIEHADRTGSLFAFMPEFYLNVAMNSYNALKNYFSPVSSMEELQGYEETLTRLATILAKHFADPRIVGTDIKDSLMQALASYVCYPHSLRAVERISEEQQISMMKNLLAPYEQRPWAQTNWILVRLWRGCGFGYRYTRLPHLLKTKPEDANLPSLQKPCPSTLLQNHMAELLRGDPELASSFLNSVLNQLNWAFSEFIGMIQEIQQAAERLERNFVDSRQLKVCATCFDLSVSLLRVLEMTVTLVPDIFLDWSRSSSELLLRRLAQLLNQVLNRVTAERNLFDRVVNLRLPGLESVDHYPILVAVTGILVRLLVDSSSQGIQRATAVLLADPCFQLRSIQYLLGQAEQSVLGAGPPSADKKHFSLQAYTDYINAEELGKVSNMLAHLSEESKQAAAATQPTSEEDLCPICYAHPISAVFKPCSHKSCKACINQHLMNNKDCFFCKATITGVDDYEKPTAN
;
A
#
# COMPACT_ATOMS: atom_id res chain seq x y z
N LEU A 1 20.30 34.34 -0.76
CA LEU A 1 19.64 33.50 0.28
C LEU A 1 18.32 34.09 0.78
N ASN A 2 18.29 35.28 1.40
CA ASN A 2 17.05 35.83 2.03
C ASN A 2 15.81 35.81 1.12
N LYS A 3 15.94 36.22 -0.15
CA LYS A 3 14.84 36.15 -1.13
C LYS A 3 14.32 34.73 -1.34
N PHE A 4 15.22 33.75 -1.37
CA PHE A 4 14.87 32.34 -1.55
C PHE A 4 14.20 31.76 -0.30
N ARG A 5 14.64 32.12 0.91
CA ARG A 5 13.97 31.73 2.15
C ARG A 5 12.54 32.25 2.22
N LYS A 6 12.35 33.54 1.94
CA LYS A 6 11.02 34.16 1.88
C LYS A 6 10.13 33.46 0.84
N PHE A 7 10.68 33.17 -0.33
CA PHE A 7 9.99 32.40 -1.36
C PHE A 7 9.54 31.02 -0.84
N LEU A 8 10.40 30.28 -0.16
CA LEU A 8 10.07 28.97 0.40
C LEU A 8 8.99 29.08 1.50
N GLN A 9 9.09 30.08 2.37
CA GLN A 9 8.10 30.36 3.42
C GLN A 9 6.71 30.62 2.81
N GLU A 10 6.62 31.52 1.82
CA GLU A 10 5.37 31.85 1.12
C GLU A 10 4.72 30.63 0.45
N ASN A 11 5.53 29.67 -0.04
CA ASN A 11 5.06 28.45 -0.69
C ASN A 11 4.77 27.31 0.30
N ALA A 12 5.39 27.30 1.48
CA ALA A 12 5.14 26.31 2.52
C ALA A 12 3.86 26.60 3.31
N SER A 13 3.58 27.87 3.61
CA SER A 13 2.42 28.30 4.41
C SER A 13 1.09 28.29 3.63
N ASN A 14 1.11 28.42 2.29
CA ASN A 14 -0.09 28.54 1.46
C ASN A 14 -0.63 27.21 0.92
N ARG A 15 -0.76 26.18 1.77
CA ARG A 15 -1.31 24.86 1.36
C ARG A 15 -2.75 24.92 0.81
N GLY A 16 -3.48 26.03 0.98
CA GLY A 16 -4.91 26.14 0.66
C GLY A 16 -5.32 27.07 -0.49
N ASN A 17 -4.43 27.92 -1.05
CA ASN A 17 -4.82 28.90 -2.07
C ASN A 17 -3.78 28.99 -3.22
N PRO A 18 -3.91 28.17 -4.27
CA PRO A 18 -2.94 28.10 -5.37
C PRO A 18 -2.99 29.30 -6.34
N THR A 19 -3.93 30.24 -6.17
CA THR A 19 -4.20 31.34 -7.10
C THR A 19 -3.20 32.52 -7.04
N VAL A 20 -2.23 32.50 -6.12
CA VAL A 20 -1.27 33.61 -5.93
C VAL A 20 0.19 33.22 -6.25
N LEU A 21 0.47 31.96 -6.62
CA LEU A 21 1.83 31.46 -6.77
C LEU A 21 2.34 31.48 -8.23
N CYS A 22 3.65 31.66 -8.37
CA CYS A 22 4.41 31.67 -9.63
C CYS A 22 3.91 30.58 -10.60
N PRO A 23 3.66 30.87 -11.90
CA PRO A 23 3.06 29.87 -12.78
C PRO A 23 3.88 28.57 -12.81
N PRO A 24 3.22 27.41 -12.82
CA PRO A 24 3.84 26.08 -12.69
C PRO A 24 5.12 25.84 -13.49
N GLU A 25 5.13 26.30 -14.73
CA GLU A 25 6.23 26.15 -15.68
C GLU A 25 7.50 26.87 -15.19
N TYR A 26 7.33 28.02 -14.54
CA TYR A 26 8.45 28.79 -14.00
C TYR A 26 9.07 28.10 -12.79
N MET A 27 8.28 27.38 -11.99
CA MET A 27 8.79 26.63 -10.84
C MET A 27 9.73 25.50 -11.27
N VAL A 28 9.32 24.74 -12.28
CA VAL A 28 10.14 23.66 -12.86
C VAL A 28 11.41 24.25 -13.47
N CYS A 29 11.28 25.30 -14.29
CA CYS A 29 12.44 25.96 -14.90
C CYS A 29 13.39 26.57 -13.88
N PHE A 30 12.86 27.18 -12.81
CA PHE A 30 13.65 27.78 -11.74
C PHE A 30 14.44 26.72 -11.00
N LEU A 31 13.84 25.57 -10.65
CA LEU A 31 14.55 24.47 -10.00
C LEU A 31 15.73 23.99 -10.86
N HIS A 32 15.51 23.73 -12.15
CA HIS A 32 16.59 23.25 -13.03
C HIS A 32 17.74 24.26 -13.16
N ARG A 33 17.42 25.55 -13.25
CA ARG A 33 18.45 26.61 -13.28
C ARG A 33 19.17 26.72 -11.93
N LEU A 34 18.45 26.55 -10.82
CA LEU A 34 19.01 26.55 -9.48
C LEU A 34 19.98 25.38 -9.30
N ILE A 35 19.62 24.16 -9.72
CA ILE A 35 20.49 22.99 -9.70
C ILE A 35 21.75 23.23 -10.52
N SER A 36 21.61 23.75 -11.75
CA SER A 36 22.77 24.05 -12.60
C SER A 36 23.71 25.09 -11.99
N ALA A 37 23.17 26.18 -11.44
CA ALA A 37 23.97 27.20 -10.76
C ALA A 37 24.64 26.64 -9.49
N LEU A 38 23.90 25.87 -8.69
CA LEU A 38 24.38 25.26 -7.46
C LEU A 38 25.55 24.31 -7.75
N ARG A 39 25.41 23.41 -8.73
CA ARG A 39 26.49 22.49 -9.13
C ARG A 39 27.72 23.24 -9.61
N SER A 40 27.54 24.28 -10.43
CA SER A 40 28.66 25.11 -10.90
C SER A 40 29.42 25.78 -9.76
N CYS A 41 28.72 26.41 -8.80
CA CYS A 41 29.36 27.04 -7.64
C CYS A 41 30.02 26.00 -6.72
N TRP A 42 29.39 24.84 -6.54
CA TRP A 42 29.93 23.75 -5.73
C TRP A 42 31.21 23.18 -6.31
N ASP A 43 31.25 22.95 -7.63
CA ASP A 43 32.44 22.44 -8.31
C ASP A 43 33.55 23.50 -8.35
N GLU A 44 33.21 24.78 -8.47
CA GLU A 44 34.18 25.88 -8.33
C GLU A 44 34.79 25.91 -6.91
N TYR A 45 33.98 25.69 -5.87
CA TYR A 45 34.48 25.55 -4.50
C TYR A 45 35.41 24.35 -4.35
N LYS A 46 35.05 23.19 -4.92
CA LYS A 46 35.90 21.99 -4.95
C LYS A 46 37.24 22.22 -5.64
N ILE A 47 37.26 22.99 -6.73
CA ILE A 47 38.51 23.37 -7.41
C ILE A 47 39.39 24.21 -6.49
N ARG A 48 38.81 25.16 -5.75
CA ARG A 48 39.53 26.01 -4.79
C ARG A 48 39.95 25.24 -3.53
N ASN A 49 39.17 24.24 -3.12
CA ASN A 49 39.37 23.42 -1.92
C ASN A 49 39.39 21.93 -2.30
N PRO A 50 40.57 21.36 -2.66
CA PRO A 50 40.67 19.98 -3.14
C PRO A 50 40.22 18.92 -2.13
N LEU A 51 40.14 19.24 -0.84
CA LEU A 51 39.63 18.37 0.22
C LEU A 51 38.10 18.33 0.29
N ALA A 52 37.39 19.25 -0.37
CA ALA A 52 35.93 19.33 -0.35
C ALA A 52 35.27 18.17 -1.11
N CYS A 53 33.96 17.97 -1.00
CA CYS A 53 33.24 17.00 -1.83
C CYS A 53 32.90 17.59 -3.21
N GLY A 54 32.92 16.78 -4.27
CA GLY A 54 32.42 17.20 -5.59
C GLY A 54 30.89 17.29 -5.61
N SER A 55 30.30 18.03 -6.57
CA SER A 55 28.84 18.16 -6.64
C SER A 55 28.13 16.81 -6.88
N ASP A 56 28.79 15.85 -7.53
CA ASP A 56 28.24 14.51 -7.75
C ASP A 56 28.12 13.67 -6.47
N GLU A 57 28.84 14.03 -5.41
CA GLU A 57 28.81 13.43 -4.07
C GLU A 57 27.98 14.25 -3.07
N ALA A 58 27.36 15.35 -3.51
CA ALA A 58 26.62 16.26 -2.65
C ALA A 58 25.51 15.57 -1.84
N TYR A 59 25.36 15.98 -0.58
CA TYR A 59 24.29 15.58 0.35
C TYR A 59 24.06 16.69 1.38
N VAL A 60 22.93 16.64 2.08
CA VAL A 60 22.61 17.53 3.19
C VAL A 60 22.94 16.83 4.51
N PRO A 61 23.86 17.37 5.33
CA PRO A 61 24.27 16.73 6.59
C PRO A 61 23.17 16.72 7.65
N PRO A 62 23.09 15.66 8.48
CA PRO A 62 22.03 15.52 9.48
C PRO A 62 21.99 16.64 10.53
N GLN A 63 23.11 17.33 10.75
CA GLN A 63 23.23 18.48 11.66
C GLN A 63 22.16 19.54 11.41
N LEU A 64 21.82 19.80 10.14
CA LEU A 64 20.83 20.80 9.74
C LEU A 64 19.41 20.46 10.21
N PHE A 65 19.13 19.20 10.56
CA PHE A 65 17.78 18.74 10.88
C PHE A 65 17.41 18.98 12.34
N TYR A 66 18.41 19.01 13.24
CA TYR A 66 18.17 19.10 14.68
C TYR A 66 18.84 20.31 15.36
N ASN A 67 19.81 20.98 14.72
CA ASN A 67 20.48 22.13 15.34
C ASN A 67 19.62 23.40 15.39
N GLY A 68 18.45 23.44 14.75
CA GLY A 68 17.52 24.57 14.82
C GLY A 68 17.96 25.82 14.04
N LYS A 69 19.08 25.77 13.33
CA LYS A 69 19.52 26.89 12.48
C LYS A 69 18.71 27.01 11.19
N VAL A 70 18.07 25.93 10.75
CA VAL A 70 17.16 25.91 9.60
C VAL A 70 15.71 25.78 10.08
N ASP A 71 14.81 26.51 9.41
CA ASP A 71 13.39 26.63 9.72
C ASP A 71 12.70 26.04 8.51
N TYR A 72 11.81 25.10 8.81
CA TYR A 72 11.13 24.29 7.84
C TYR A 72 9.63 24.54 7.91
N PHE A 73 9.19 25.69 8.44
CA PHE A 73 7.82 26.20 8.32
C PHE A 73 6.76 25.18 8.78
N ASP A 74 6.99 24.57 9.94
CA ASP A 74 6.13 23.54 10.54
C ASP A 74 5.95 22.25 9.71
N LEU A 75 6.78 22.03 8.69
CA LEU A 75 6.82 20.75 7.98
C LEU A 75 7.16 19.62 8.95
N GLN A 76 6.42 18.51 8.87
CA GLN A 76 6.57 17.39 9.79
C GLN A 76 7.96 16.75 9.71
N ARG A 77 8.40 16.21 10.85
CA ARG A 77 9.59 15.36 10.94
C ARG A 77 9.19 13.91 10.94
N LEU A 78 10.15 13.03 10.63
CA LEU A 78 9.91 11.59 10.68
C LEU A 78 9.34 11.13 12.02
N GLY A 79 9.88 11.62 13.14
CA GLY A 79 9.37 11.30 14.48
C GLY A 79 8.21 12.17 14.97
N GLY A 80 7.58 12.96 14.09
CA GLY A 80 6.42 13.79 14.39
C GLY A 80 6.74 15.27 14.59
N LEU A 81 6.15 15.90 15.61
CA LEU A 81 6.29 17.32 15.87
C LEU A 81 7.70 17.65 16.39
N LEU A 82 8.33 18.71 15.86
CA LEU A 82 9.67 19.14 16.25
C LEU A 82 9.76 19.44 17.77
N SER A 83 8.75 20.09 18.34
CA SER A 83 8.67 20.38 19.78
C SER A 83 8.66 19.11 20.64
N HIS A 84 7.94 18.08 20.19
CA HIS A 84 7.92 16.78 20.86
C HIS A 84 9.30 16.12 20.79
N LEU A 85 9.94 16.10 19.62
CA LEU A 85 11.27 15.51 19.44
C LEU A 85 12.32 16.19 20.31
N ARG A 86 12.30 17.53 20.34
CA ARG A 86 13.16 18.32 21.22
C ARG A 86 12.98 17.96 22.69
N LYS A 87 11.75 17.71 23.13
CA LYS A 87 11.47 17.31 24.52
C LYS A 87 11.92 15.89 24.83
N THR A 88 11.63 14.94 23.93
CA THR A 88 11.84 13.51 24.14
C THR A 88 13.29 13.09 23.91
N LEU A 89 14.00 13.70 22.95
CA LEU A 89 15.35 13.34 22.53
C LEU A 89 16.43 14.34 22.98
N LYS A 90 16.11 15.27 23.91
CA LYS A 90 17.07 16.28 24.42
C LYS A 90 18.37 15.68 24.96
N ASP A 91 18.28 14.56 25.67
CA ASP A 91 19.43 13.95 26.34
C ASP A 91 20.34 13.27 25.30
N GLU A 92 19.73 12.69 24.27
CA GLU A 92 20.45 12.11 23.13
C GLU A 92 21.08 13.19 22.24
N LEU A 93 20.41 14.31 22.01
CA LEU A 93 21.01 15.48 21.33
C LEU A 93 22.22 16.02 22.08
N ALA A 94 22.12 16.13 23.41
CA ALA A 94 23.22 16.58 24.24
C ALA A 94 24.38 15.58 24.28
N ALA A 95 24.09 14.28 24.20
CA ALA A 95 25.09 13.22 24.25
C ALA A 95 25.77 12.95 22.90
N LYS A 96 25.01 12.91 21.81
CA LYS A 96 25.51 12.57 20.47
C LYS A 96 25.99 13.78 19.67
N ALA A 97 25.32 14.92 19.82
CA ALA A 97 25.57 16.11 19.01
C ALA A 97 26.11 17.30 19.82
N ASN A 98 26.34 17.15 21.13
CA ASN A 98 26.76 18.24 22.02
C ASN A 98 25.84 19.48 21.99
N ILE A 99 24.57 19.31 21.59
CA ILE A 99 23.58 20.38 21.50
C ILE A 99 22.71 20.37 22.75
N VAL A 100 22.61 21.52 23.41
CA VAL A 100 21.67 21.75 24.52
C VAL A 100 20.59 22.71 24.07
N ILE A 101 19.35 22.25 24.14
CA ILE A 101 18.16 23.02 23.77
C ILE A 101 17.90 24.08 24.85
N ASP A 102 17.59 25.31 24.44
CA ASP A 102 17.20 26.36 25.37
C ASP A 102 15.93 25.96 26.15
N PRO A 103 15.92 26.03 27.49
CA PRO A 103 14.73 25.78 28.30
C PRO A 103 13.47 26.56 27.86
N SER A 104 13.63 27.74 27.25
CA SER A 104 12.52 28.53 26.70
C SER A 104 11.83 27.85 25.51
N GLU A 105 12.53 27.01 24.74
CA GLU A 105 11.94 26.27 23.61
C GLU A 105 11.26 24.96 24.02
N LEU A 106 11.48 24.53 25.27
CA LEU A 106 10.86 23.34 25.85
C LEU A 106 9.53 23.67 26.54
N GLN A 107 9.21 24.95 26.71
CA GLN A 107 7.93 25.42 27.19
C GLN A 107 6.93 25.36 26.02
N ALA A 108 5.85 24.58 26.19
CA ALA A 108 4.77 24.57 25.22
C ALA A 108 4.08 25.93 25.27
N VAL A 109 3.94 26.60 24.13
CA VAL A 109 3.01 27.73 23.96
C VAL A 109 1.65 27.23 24.43
N THR A 110 1.16 27.78 25.54
CA THR A 110 -0.18 27.47 26.04
C THR A 110 -1.20 28.24 25.21
N MET A 111 -2.45 27.77 25.15
CA MET A 111 -3.49 28.48 24.38
C MET A 111 -3.67 29.94 24.84
N ASP A 112 -3.29 30.28 26.07
CA ASP A 112 -3.34 31.64 26.62
C ASP A 112 -2.26 32.58 26.02
N ASP A 113 -1.14 32.05 25.52
CA ASP A 113 -0.05 32.85 24.96
C ASP A 113 -0.34 33.35 23.52
N LEU A 114 -1.33 32.75 22.84
CA LEU A 114 -1.74 33.13 21.48
C LEU A 114 -2.70 34.33 21.46
N GLU A 115 -3.32 34.66 22.60
CA GLU A 115 -4.23 35.81 22.69
C GLU A 115 -3.47 37.15 22.88
N GLU A 116 -2.21 37.13 23.32
CA GLU A 116 -1.42 38.35 23.57
C GLU A 116 -0.69 38.90 22.32
N GLU A 117 -0.42 38.08 21.29
CA GLU A 117 0.29 38.57 20.08
C GLU A 117 -0.61 39.35 19.10
N ASP A 118 -1.93 39.11 19.10
CA ASP A 118 -2.89 39.77 18.19
C ASP A 118 -3.30 41.20 18.61
N GLU A 119 -3.03 41.63 19.85
CA GLU A 119 -3.39 42.99 20.32
C GLU A 119 -2.36 44.07 19.95
N SER A 120 -1.15 43.71 19.50
CA SER A 120 -0.07 44.68 19.29
C SER A 120 0.00 45.29 17.87
N ALA A 121 -0.81 44.82 16.91
CA ALA A 121 -0.69 45.20 15.50
C ALA A 121 -1.84 46.04 14.90
N ASN A 122 -2.80 46.52 15.69
CA ASN A 122 -3.96 47.25 15.14
C ASN A 122 -4.10 48.69 15.69
N THR A 123 -3.25 49.61 15.23
CA THR A 123 -3.56 51.05 15.27
C THR A 123 -3.03 51.78 14.03
N THR A 124 -3.72 51.68 12.87
CA THR A 124 -4.01 52.84 11.98
C THR A 124 -4.91 52.49 10.79
N ALA A 125 -5.98 53.29 10.63
CA ALA A 125 -6.83 53.53 9.43
C ALA A 125 -7.68 52.36 8.86
N GLN A 126 -8.99 52.30 9.15
CA GLN A 126 -10.12 52.82 8.31
C GLN A 126 -10.12 52.30 6.86
N ARG A 127 -11.19 51.71 6.26
CA ARG A 127 -12.64 51.77 6.50
C ARG A 127 -13.39 50.81 5.53
N SER A 128 -14.51 50.21 5.97
CA SER A 128 -15.82 49.99 5.27
C SER A 128 -15.86 49.20 3.93
N SER A 129 -16.83 48.36 3.56
CA SER A 129 -18.23 48.13 3.97
C SER A 129 -18.78 46.90 3.22
N ALA A 130 -19.86 46.35 3.78
CA ALA A 130 -21.04 45.79 3.10
C ALA A 130 -20.98 44.39 2.45
N ALA A 131 -21.78 43.53 3.06
CA ALA A 131 -22.33 42.30 2.52
C ALA A 131 -23.13 42.52 1.22
N LEU A 132 -23.01 41.55 0.32
CA LEU A 132 -24.03 41.22 -0.68
C LEU A 132 -24.10 39.71 -0.81
N ALA A 133 -25.13 39.13 -0.19
CA ALA A 133 -25.55 37.75 -0.39
C ALA A 133 -26.36 37.67 -1.68
N ILE A 134 -25.91 36.86 -2.64
CA ILE A 134 -26.74 36.23 -3.68
C ILE A 134 -26.27 34.78 -3.81
N GLY A 135 -27.21 33.85 -3.66
CA GLY A 135 -26.98 32.44 -3.42
C GLY A 135 -26.44 31.63 -4.61
N GLY A 136 -25.78 30.53 -4.25
CA GLY A 136 -25.41 29.42 -5.11
C GLY A 136 -25.03 28.23 -4.22
N ALA A 137 -25.87 27.20 -4.23
CA ALA A 137 -25.89 26.11 -3.26
C ALA A 137 -24.64 25.20 -3.30
N LEU A 138 -24.03 24.98 -2.13
CA LEU A 138 -23.38 23.73 -1.79
C LEU A 138 -23.94 23.25 -0.45
N ALA A 139 -24.75 22.20 -0.54
CA ALA A 139 -25.34 21.52 0.58
C ALA A 139 -24.27 20.75 1.38
N ARG A 140 -24.16 21.08 2.66
CA ARG A 140 -23.93 20.11 3.74
C ARG A 140 -25.17 19.21 3.87
N PRO A 141 -25.06 17.99 4.43
CA PRO A 141 -25.18 17.78 5.88
C PRO A 141 -24.04 16.89 6.44
N SER A 142 -23.55 17.00 7.68
CA SER A 142 -24.17 17.12 9.01
C SER A 142 -24.63 15.76 9.60
N TRP A 143 -23.84 15.10 10.46
CA TRP A 143 -23.66 15.24 11.94
C TRP A 143 -24.41 14.11 12.69
N LEU A 144 -23.65 13.35 13.51
CA LEU A 144 -23.91 12.78 14.86
C LEU A 144 -25.26 12.07 15.18
N SER A 145 -25.30 10.96 15.93
CA SER A 145 -24.97 10.95 17.38
C SER A 145 -24.87 9.54 18.00
N SER A 146 -23.77 9.31 18.73
CA SER A 146 -23.54 8.71 20.08
C SER A 146 -24.78 8.27 20.94
N PRO A 147 -24.66 7.47 22.06
CA PRO A 147 -23.70 7.74 23.15
C PRO A 147 -23.16 6.59 24.06
N THR A 148 -22.01 6.92 24.69
CA THR A 148 -21.55 6.66 26.09
C THR A 148 -21.25 5.25 26.61
N LEU A 149 -19.99 5.07 27.05
CA LEU A 149 -19.68 4.97 28.49
C LEU A 149 -18.24 5.43 28.75
N GLY A 150 -18.10 6.39 29.67
CA GLY A 150 -16.84 7.03 30.02
C GLY A 150 -16.25 6.57 31.36
N ARG A 151 -14.98 6.96 31.54
CA ARG A 151 -14.30 7.38 32.79
C ARG A 151 -14.35 6.46 34.04
N ALA A 152 -13.19 5.86 34.33
CA ALA A 152 -12.49 5.76 35.63
C ALA A 152 -11.18 4.97 35.37
N ASN A 153 -9.96 5.29 35.81
CA ASN A 153 -9.44 6.15 36.86
C ASN A 153 -8.03 6.67 36.51
N ARG A 154 -7.70 7.89 37.00
CA ARG A 154 -6.33 8.40 37.20
C ARG A 154 -5.92 8.19 38.68
N PHE A 155 -4.60 8.24 38.93
CA PHE A 155 -3.86 8.36 40.22
C PHE A 155 -3.76 7.05 41.02
N LEU A 156 -2.60 6.57 41.48
CA LEU A 156 -1.45 7.15 42.23
C LEU A 156 -0.17 6.32 41.90
N SER A 157 1.10 6.71 42.04
CA SER A 157 1.76 7.92 42.52
C SER A 157 3.24 7.89 42.10
N THR A 158 3.77 9.08 41.88
CA THR A 158 5.17 9.48 41.89
C THR A 158 5.81 9.23 43.26
N ALA A 159 7.14 9.10 43.25
CA ALA A 159 8.11 9.25 44.36
C ALA A 159 8.61 7.97 45.05
N ALA A 160 9.82 7.54 44.68
CA ALA A 160 10.92 7.40 45.63
C ALA A 160 12.29 7.34 44.92
N VAL A 161 13.08 8.41 45.12
CA VAL A 161 14.52 8.38 45.49
C VAL A 161 15.47 7.82 44.42
N SER A 162 16.02 8.66 43.53
CA SER A 162 17.32 9.34 43.75
C SER A 162 18.33 8.50 44.53
N LEU A 163 19.30 7.87 43.85
CA LEU A 163 20.68 7.68 44.28
C LEU A 163 21.32 6.61 43.39
N MET A 164 21.94 7.01 42.27
CA MET A 164 23.20 6.41 41.77
C MET A 164 23.86 7.41 40.82
N ASN A 165 24.72 8.26 41.38
CA ASN A 165 25.80 8.87 40.61
C ASN A 165 26.87 7.80 40.39
N PRO A 166 27.46 7.74 39.19
CA PRO A 166 28.91 7.62 39.12
C PRO A 166 29.55 8.75 38.30
N ARG A 167 30.37 9.53 39.02
CA ARG A 167 31.66 10.15 38.65
C ARG A 167 31.83 10.77 37.24
N ARG A 168 31.97 12.11 37.22
CA ARG A 168 32.68 12.93 36.21
C ARG A 168 34.21 12.78 36.33
N PRO A 169 35.04 13.26 35.37
CA PRO A 169 34.85 13.31 33.90
C PRO A 169 36.11 12.89 33.12
N LEU A 170 35.99 12.58 31.83
CA LEU A 170 37.10 12.65 30.87
C LEU A 170 36.65 13.53 29.70
N GLY A 171 37.30 14.71 29.56
CA GLY A 171 37.19 15.64 28.43
C GLY A 171 35.86 16.37 28.27
N ALA A 172 35.69 17.54 28.90
CA ALA A 172 34.58 18.45 28.60
C ALA A 172 34.83 19.13 27.25
N LEU A 173 34.16 18.67 26.19
CA LEU A 173 33.80 19.54 25.07
C LEU A 173 32.67 20.45 25.58
N ASP A 174 32.83 21.77 25.41
CA ASP A 174 31.81 22.74 25.81
C ASP A 174 30.49 22.44 25.10
N LYS A 175 29.43 22.20 25.89
CA LYS A 175 28.10 21.95 25.34
C LYS A 175 27.56 23.25 24.73
N VAL A 176 27.15 23.19 23.47
CA VAL A 176 26.71 24.37 22.72
C VAL A 176 25.21 24.54 22.90
N LYS A 177 24.80 25.69 23.45
CA LYS A 177 23.38 26.06 23.58
C LYS A 177 22.87 26.58 22.24
N VAL A 178 21.80 25.99 21.70
CA VAL A 178 21.25 26.40 20.40
C VAL A 178 19.78 26.77 20.52
N ARG A 179 19.38 27.79 19.74
CA ARG A 179 18.02 28.31 19.60
C ARG A 179 17.61 28.28 18.12
N SER A 180 16.33 28.11 17.88
CA SER A 180 15.67 28.21 16.59
C SER A 180 15.70 29.64 16.09
N LEU A 181 16.15 29.82 14.85
CA LEU A 181 16.22 31.12 14.21
C LEU A 181 15.12 31.25 13.16
N SER A 182 14.26 32.27 13.31
CA SER A 182 13.29 32.63 12.26
C SER A 182 14.02 33.16 11.01
N VAL A 183 13.32 33.20 9.88
CA VAL A 183 13.90 33.63 8.60
C VAL A 183 14.58 35.00 8.68
N ASP A 184 13.97 35.94 9.40
CA ASP A 184 14.46 37.33 9.53
C ASP A 184 15.62 37.49 10.51
N GLN A 185 15.86 36.48 11.36
CA GLN A 185 16.89 36.50 12.40
C GLN A 185 18.24 35.93 11.94
N ARG A 186 18.33 35.32 10.76
CA ARG A 186 19.56 34.64 10.31
C ARG A 186 20.55 35.58 9.66
N THR A 187 21.73 35.66 10.26
CA THR A 187 22.88 36.41 9.76
C THR A 187 23.84 35.50 8.97
N GLU A 188 24.81 36.11 8.29
CA GLU A 188 25.91 35.38 7.62
C GLU A 188 26.73 34.55 8.62
N ASP A 189 26.93 35.08 9.83
CA ASP A 189 27.68 34.43 10.90
C ASP A 189 26.95 33.18 11.44
N ASP A 190 25.62 33.18 11.43
CA ASP A 190 24.84 32.00 11.80
C ASP A 190 25.01 30.86 10.78
N ILE A 191 25.24 31.22 9.52
CA ILE A 191 25.35 30.31 8.38
C ILE A 191 26.77 29.77 8.26
N GLU A 192 27.76 30.63 8.03
CA GLU A 192 29.14 30.25 7.77
C GLU A 192 29.91 29.98 9.08
N GLY A 193 29.48 30.58 10.19
CA GLY A 193 30.15 30.44 11.48
C GLY A 193 31.26 31.49 11.69
N GLN A 194 31.52 31.83 12.96
CA GLN A 194 32.67 32.63 13.38
C GLN A 194 33.24 32.11 14.72
N HIS A 195 34.53 32.36 14.98
CA HIS A 195 35.19 32.08 16.26
C HIS A 195 35.14 30.61 16.73
N GLY A 196 35.26 29.64 15.81
CA GLY A 196 35.28 28.20 16.13
C GLY A 196 33.91 27.53 16.21
N ASN A 197 32.85 28.22 15.79
CA ASN A 197 31.50 27.69 15.62
C ASN A 197 31.32 27.24 14.16
N ASP A 198 30.90 25.99 13.93
CA ASP A 198 30.74 25.38 12.58
C ASP A 198 29.53 25.90 11.78
N GLY A 199 28.93 27.03 12.17
CA GLY A 199 27.81 27.62 11.42
C GLY A 199 26.64 26.62 11.31
N LEU A 200 26.11 26.41 10.10
CA LEU A 200 25.04 25.43 9.85
C LEU A 200 25.38 23.99 10.23
N LEU A 201 26.67 23.65 10.37
CA LEU A 201 27.13 22.28 10.65
C LEU A 201 27.41 22.01 12.12
N LEU A 202 26.93 22.88 13.02
CA LEU A 202 27.00 22.65 14.46
C LEU A 202 26.36 21.33 14.88
N GLY A 203 27.05 20.66 15.79
CA GLY A 203 26.59 19.43 16.45
C GLY A 203 26.78 18.18 15.61
N ARG A 204 27.97 18.02 15.03
CA ARG A 204 28.37 16.81 14.30
C ARG A 204 28.25 15.58 15.20
N PRO A 205 27.49 14.55 14.80
CA PRO A 205 27.40 13.30 15.53
C PRO A 205 28.66 12.44 15.25
N PRO A 206 29.03 11.50 16.15
CA PRO A 206 30.24 10.70 16.00
C PRO A 206 30.23 9.79 14.76
N GLU A 207 29.04 9.44 14.26
CA GLU A 207 28.87 8.64 13.05
C GLU A 207 29.09 9.43 11.74
N GLU A 208 29.13 10.77 11.81
CA GLU A 208 29.32 11.65 10.65
C GLU A 208 30.80 12.01 10.46
N ALA A 209 31.28 11.93 9.22
CA ALA A 209 32.69 12.17 8.92
C ALA A 209 33.08 13.65 9.05
N ASP A 210 34.32 13.90 9.46
CA ASP A 210 34.91 15.25 9.48
C ASP A 210 35.43 15.66 8.10
N THR A 211 34.54 15.61 7.11
CA THR A 211 34.87 15.96 5.72
C THR A 211 34.29 17.32 5.39
N VAL A 212 35.11 18.19 4.79
CA VAL A 212 34.62 19.46 4.24
C VAL A 212 33.72 19.14 3.05
N ILE A 213 32.48 19.62 3.07
CA ILE A 213 31.52 19.29 2.01
C ILE A 213 31.52 20.40 0.97
N THR A 214 31.12 21.61 1.38
CA THR A 214 31.06 22.83 0.58
C THR A 214 30.86 24.04 1.51
N GLU A 215 30.61 25.23 0.97
CA GLU A 215 30.20 26.41 1.74
C GLU A 215 28.82 26.19 2.39
N ASN A 216 28.62 26.66 3.62
CA ASN A 216 27.38 26.41 4.36
C ASN A 216 26.17 27.07 3.64
N SER A 217 26.37 28.22 3.03
CA SER A 217 25.37 28.87 2.16
C SER A 217 24.92 28.00 0.98
N LEU A 218 25.80 27.22 0.36
CA LEU A 218 25.45 26.30 -0.72
C LEU A 218 24.65 25.09 -0.19
N LEU A 219 24.95 24.61 1.02
CA LEU A 219 24.16 23.57 1.69
C LEU A 219 22.73 24.01 1.97
N GLU A 220 22.52 25.25 2.42
CA GLU A 220 21.17 25.77 2.65
C GLU A 220 20.38 25.92 1.33
N ILE A 221 21.06 26.28 0.23
CA ILE A 221 20.43 26.32 -1.10
C ILE A 221 20.04 24.89 -1.54
N LEU A 222 20.90 23.91 -1.31
CA LEU A 222 20.61 22.51 -1.62
C LEU A 222 19.39 22.00 -0.84
N ASP A 223 19.35 22.20 0.47
CA ASP A 223 18.20 21.84 1.31
C ASP A 223 16.91 22.53 0.83
N GLY A 224 16.99 23.84 0.54
CA GLY A 224 15.87 24.59 -0.01
C GLY A 224 15.42 24.10 -1.40
N ALA A 225 16.32 23.60 -2.24
CA ALA A 225 15.99 23.01 -3.55
C ALA A 225 15.24 21.67 -3.39
N VAL A 226 15.64 20.83 -2.43
CA VAL A 226 14.90 19.60 -2.08
C VAL A 226 13.50 19.96 -1.58
N MET A 227 13.38 20.93 -0.67
CA MET A 227 12.09 21.38 -0.15
C MET A 227 11.20 21.96 -1.27
N MET A 228 11.76 22.78 -2.16
CA MET A 228 11.05 23.33 -3.32
C MET A 228 10.48 22.23 -4.22
N TYR A 229 11.23 21.15 -4.45
CA TYR A 229 10.75 20.03 -5.25
C TYR A 229 9.52 19.37 -4.62
N ASN A 230 9.55 19.14 -3.31
CA ASN A 230 8.43 18.58 -2.55
C ASN A 230 7.20 19.49 -2.56
N LEU A 231 7.38 20.80 -2.36
CA LEU A 231 6.27 21.75 -2.21
C LEU A 231 5.44 21.89 -3.49
N SER A 232 6.06 21.84 -4.67
CA SER A 232 5.32 22.13 -5.91
C SER A 232 5.85 21.44 -7.16
N VAL A 233 7.17 21.32 -7.36
CA VAL A 233 7.74 20.93 -8.67
C VAL A 233 7.27 19.55 -9.10
N HIS A 234 7.27 18.57 -8.19
CA HIS A 234 6.82 17.22 -8.53
C HIS A 234 5.37 17.18 -9.06
N GLN A 235 4.47 17.91 -8.39
CA GLN A 235 3.06 17.98 -8.81
C GLN A 235 2.92 18.62 -10.19
N GLN A 236 3.72 19.64 -10.50
CA GLN A 236 3.68 20.28 -11.82
C GLN A 236 4.22 19.37 -12.91
N LEU A 237 5.31 18.62 -12.63
CA LEU A 237 5.81 17.60 -13.55
C LEU A 237 4.73 16.55 -13.85
N GLY A 238 3.96 16.11 -12.86
CA GLY A 238 2.84 15.18 -13.07
C GLY A 238 1.71 15.77 -13.92
N LYS A 239 1.31 17.02 -13.67
CA LYS A 239 0.25 17.69 -14.45
C LYS A 239 0.61 17.85 -15.94
N MET A 240 1.89 18.03 -16.24
CA MET A 240 2.37 18.19 -17.61
C MET A 240 2.29 16.88 -18.42
N VAL A 241 2.35 15.72 -17.77
CA VAL A 241 2.12 14.41 -18.42
C VAL A 241 0.69 14.29 -18.91
N GLY A 242 -0.29 14.85 -18.18
CA GLY A 242 -1.71 14.83 -18.57
C GLY A 242 -2.00 15.49 -19.92
N VAL A 243 -1.11 16.35 -20.43
CA VAL A 243 -1.22 16.89 -21.80
C VAL A 243 -1.11 15.78 -22.85
N SER A 244 -0.34 14.72 -22.58
CA SER A 244 -0.27 13.55 -23.46
C SER A 244 -1.60 12.80 -23.49
N ASP A 245 -2.26 12.65 -22.34
CA ASP A 245 -3.57 12.02 -22.23
C ASP A 245 -4.63 12.82 -23.00
N ASP A 246 -4.62 14.16 -22.83
CA ASP A 246 -5.48 15.07 -23.61
C ASP A 246 -5.24 14.92 -25.12
N VAL A 247 -3.98 14.84 -25.56
CA VAL A 247 -3.65 14.62 -26.99
C VAL A 247 -4.28 13.31 -27.48
N ASN A 248 -4.17 12.23 -26.72
CA ASN A 248 -4.72 10.94 -27.12
C ASN A 248 -6.25 10.94 -27.13
N GLU A 249 -6.90 11.53 -26.13
CA GLU A 249 -8.36 11.65 -26.07
C GLU A 249 -8.91 12.40 -27.27
N TYR A 250 -8.33 13.56 -27.61
CA TYR A 250 -8.74 14.34 -28.78
C TYR A 250 -8.42 13.64 -30.11
N ALA A 251 -7.32 12.89 -30.19
CA ALA A 251 -7.00 12.09 -31.36
C ALA A 251 -8.04 10.96 -31.58
N LEU A 252 -8.45 10.28 -30.51
CA LEU A 252 -9.51 9.27 -30.56
C LEU A 252 -10.87 9.88 -30.91
N ALA A 253 -11.23 11.00 -30.30
CA ALA A 253 -12.48 11.72 -30.59
C ALA A 253 -12.53 12.21 -32.05
N LEU A 254 -11.41 12.70 -32.58
CA LEU A 254 -11.30 13.10 -33.99
C LEU A 254 -11.50 11.89 -34.91
N LYS A 255 -10.82 10.77 -34.65
CA LYS A 255 -10.96 9.54 -35.43
C LYS A 255 -12.40 9.01 -35.43
N ASP A 256 -13.05 8.97 -34.27
CA ASP A 256 -14.45 8.55 -34.14
C ASP A 256 -15.40 9.50 -34.91
N THR A 257 -15.13 10.81 -34.86
CA THR A 257 -15.89 11.82 -35.63
C THR A 257 -15.71 11.61 -37.13
N GLU A 258 -14.49 11.33 -37.60
CA GLU A 258 -14.22 11.01 -39.01
C GLU A 258 -14.94 9.74 -39.47
N GLU A 259 -15.02 8.71 -38.62
CA GLU A 259 -15.81 7.52 -38.90
C GLU A 259 -17.32 7.82 -38.97
N LYS A 260 -17.83 8.66 -38.06
CA LYS A 260 -19.22 9.12 -38.08
C LYS A 260 -19.56 9.92 -39.34
N ILE A 261 -18.67 10.79 -39.80
CA ILE A 261 -18.79 11.51 -41.08
C ILE A 261 -18.91 10.53 -42.24
N LYS A 262 -18.01 9.54 -42.32
CA LYS A 262 -18.04 8.51 -43.38
C LYS A 262 -19.34 7.70 -43.41
N ARG A 263 -19.96 7.46 -42.24
CA ARG A 263 -21.22 6.71 -42.09
C ARG A 263 -22.48 7.58 -42.20
N CYS A 264 -22.35 8.91 -42.28
CA CYS A 264 -23.48 9.82 -42.23
C CYS A 264 -24.36 9.73 -43.50
N PRO A 265 -25.68 9.51 -43.39
CA PRO A 265 -26.57 9.44 -44.55
C PRO A 265 -26.70 10.79 -45.27
N LYS A 266 -26.64 10.77 -46.62
CA LYS A 266 -26.76 11.97 -47.48
C LYS A 266 -28.03 12.82 -47.27
N ARG A 267 -29.07 12.27 -46.63
CA ARG A 267 -30.35 12.96 -46.37
C ARG A 267 -30.33 13.84 -45.11
N ARG A 268 -29.29 13.77 -44.27
CA ARG A 268 -29.17 14.52 -43.01
C ARG A 268 -28.01 15.52 -43.09
N ALA A 269 -28.18 16.55 -43.90
CA ALA A 269 -27.19 17.63 -44.06
C ALA A 269 -26.93 18.38 -42.74
N ASP A 270 -27.96 18.52 -41.91
CA ASP A 270 -27.91 19.08 -40.56
C ASP A 270 -26.87 18.37 -39.66
N ILE A 271 -26.88 17.03 -39.65
CA ILE A 271 -25.93 16.22 -38.87
C ILE A 271 -24.53 16.30 -39.48
N MET A 272 -24.43 16.26 -40.82
CA MET A 272 -23.15 16.37 -41.50
C MET A 272 -22.44 17.68 -41.16
N ASP A 273 -23.15 18.80 -41.18
CA ASP A 273 -22.59 20.12 -40.88
C ASP A 273 -22.06 20.19 -39.44
N GLU A 274 -22.79 19.65 -38.46
CA GLU A 274 -22.32 19.57 -37.07
C GLU A 274 -21.11 18.66 -36.90
N LEU A 275 -21.10 17.50 -37.55
CA LEU A 275 -19.94 16.60 -37.51
C LEU A 275 -18.69 17.24 -38.11
N VAL A 276 -18.82 17.99 -39.21
CA VAL A 276 -17.70 18.72 -39.83
C VAL A 276 -17.22 19.85 -38.92
N LYS A 277 -18.12 20.55 -38.22
CA LYS A 277 -17.73 21.54 -37.20
C LYS A 277 -16.97 20.88 -36.05
N SER A 278 -17.48 19.77 -35.50
CA SER A 278 -16.79 19.01 -34.45
C SER A 278 -15.42 18.51 -34.90
N GLN A 279 -15.30 18.00 -36.14
CA GLN A 279 -14.03 17.59 -36.72
C GLN A 279 -13.02 18.75 -36.74
N ARG A 280 -13.46 19.94 -37.16
CA ARG A 280 -12.60 21.14 -37.17
C ARG A 280 -12.14 21.51 -35.76
N VAL A 281 -13.05 21.56 -34.79
CA VAL A 281 -12.73 21.89 -33.39
C VAL A 281 -11.74 20.88 -32.80
N PHE A 282 -11.98 19.57 -32.99
CA PHE A 282 -11.07 18.54 -32.50
C PHE A 282 -9.70 18.62 -33.19
N SER A 283 -9.64 18.87 -34.50
CA SER A 283 -8.39 19.03 -35.24
C SER A 283 -7.58 20.25 -34.80
N GLU A 284 -8.22 21.41 -34.63
CA GLU A 284 -7.56 22.63 -34.14
C GLU A 284 -7.03 22.42 -32.72
N LYS A 285 -7.85 21.85 -31.83
CA LYS A 285 -7.44 21.57 -30.45
C LYS A 285 -6.30 20.56 -30.37
N LEU A 286 -6.36 19.49 -31.16
CA LEU A 286 -5.30 18.49 -31.28
C LEU A 286 -3.99 19.14 -31.75
N ASN A 287 -4.02 19.99 -32.78
CA ASN A 287 -2.83 20.72 -33.24
C ASN A 287 -2.21 21.59 -32.14
N HIS A 288 -3.01 22.29 -31.35
CA HIS A 288 -2.51 23.08 -30.21
C HIS A 288 -1.89 22.21 -29.12
N LEU A 289 -2.55 21.12 -28.75
CA LEU A 289 -2.06 20.19 -27.73
C LEU A 289 -0.79 19.47 -28.18
N SER A 290 -0.71 19.02 -29.44
CA SER A 290 0.49 18.39 -29.99
C SER A 290 1.70 19.32 -30.00
N ARG A 291 1.52 20.61 -30.33
CA ARG A 291 2.59 21.62 -30.24
C ARG A 291 3.04 21.83 -28.79
N ARG A 292 2.09 21.91 -27.86
CA ARG A 292 2.39 22.05 -26.42
C ARG A 292 3.15 20.83 -25.90
N LEU A 293 2.73 19.62 -26.27
CA LEU A 293 3.40 18.37 -25.90
C LEU A 293 4.82 18.31 -26.45
N ALA A 294 5.03 18.70 -27.71
CA ALA A 294 6.36 18.77 -28.30
C ALA A 294 7.26 19.75 -27.53
N TRP A 295 6.74 20.91 -27.13
CA TRP A 295 7.49 21.87 -26.31
C TRP A 295 7.85 21.30 -24.94
N ILE A 296 6.88 20.70 -24.24
CA ILE A 296 7.08 20.05 -22.93
C ILE A 296 8.18 18.97 -23.03
N ASN A 297 8.12 18.11 -24.05
CA ASN A 297 9.10 17.03 -24.23
C ASN A 297 10.53 17.56 -24.43
N VAL A 298 10.69 18.69 -25.11
CA VAL A 298 12.01 19.29 -25.39
C VAL A 298 12.52 20.14 -24.24
N THR A 299 11.65 20.85 -23.51
CA THR A 299 12.09 21.82 -22.47
C THR A 299 12.03 21.28 -21.06
N ILE A 300 11.13 20.33 -20.79
CA ILE A 300 10.84 19.82 -19.43
C ILE A 300 11.29 18.37 -19.28
N TYR A 301 10.96 17.50 -20.23
CA TYR A 301 11.32 16.08 -20.20
C TYR A 301 12.56 15.74 -21.03
N SER A 302 13.47 16.70 -21.19
CA SER A 302 14.74 16.47 -21.89
C SER A 302 15.72 15.66 -21.06
N LYS A 303 16.70 15.06 -21.73
CA LYS A 303 17.77 14.26 -21.09
C LYS A 303 18.56 15.06 -20.04
N ASP A 304 18.86 16.32 -20.30
CA ASP A 304 19.54 17.19 -19.34
C ASP A 304 18.68 17.41 -18.07
N LYS A 305 17.36 17.58 -18.24
CA LYS A 305 16.44 17.77 -17.12
C LYS A 305 16.23 16.48 -16.34
N MET A 306 16.28 15.34 -17.02
CA MET A 306 16.31 14.02 -16.37
C MET A 306 17.54 13.89 -15.47
N GLN A 307 18.71 14.34 -15.93
CA GLN A 307 19.95 14.31 -15.13
C GLN A 307 19.86 15.20 -13.89
N ASP A 308 19.23 16.37 -13.98
CA ASP A 308 19.00 17.24 -12.82
C ASP A 308 18.14 16.55 -11.74
N ILE A 309 17.04 15.91 -12.14
CA ILE A 309 16.16 15.17 -11.20
C ILE A 309 16.86 13.92 -10.65
N TYR A 310 17.65 13.24 -11.47
CA TYR A 310 18.45 12.10 -11.02
C TYR A 310 19.53 12.51 -10.02
N TRP A 311 20.17 13.64 -10.22
CA TRP A 311 21.11 14.22 -9.25
C TRP A 311 20.41 14.56 -7.93
N LEU A 312 19.22 15.17 -7.98
CA LEU A 312 18.42 15.45 -6.78
C LEU A 312 18.03 14.16 -6.03
N LEU A 313 17.69 13.09 -6.76
CA LEU A 313 17.47 11.76 -6.18
C LEU A 313 18.73 11.28 -5.45
N GLN A 314 19.91 11.34 -6.07
CA GLN A 314 21.18 10.94 -5.42
C GLN A 314 21.45 11.73 -4.12
N VAL A 315 21.24 13.04 -4.15
CA VAL A 315 21.37 13.91 -2.97
C VAL A 315 20.46 13.43 -1.86
N CYS A 316 19.17 13.18 -2.15
CA CYS A 316 18.24 12.70 -1.14
C CYS A 316 18.65 11.33 -0.58
N LEU A 317 19.02 10.37 -1.44
CA LEU A 317 19.45 9.05 -0.98
C LEU A 317 20.65 9.14 -0.03
N ARG A 318 21.67 9.93 -0.38
CA ARG A 318 22.84 10.15 0.49
C ARG A 318 22.45 10.85 1.80
N SER A 319 21.62 11.88 1.73
CA SER A 319 21.17 12.62 2.93
C SER A 319 20.40 11.69 3.89
N ILE A 320 19.54 10.83 3.36
CA ILE A 320 18.81 9.82 4.14
C ILE A 320 19.78 8.82 4.77
N GLU A 321 20.74 8.30 4.00
CA GLU A 321 21.72 7.32 4.51
C GLU A 321 22.64 7.88 5.60
N HIS A 322 23.05 9.14 5.49
CA HIS A 322 23.83 9.82 6.53
C HIS A 322 22.97 10.06 7.77
N ALA A 323 21.73 10.55 7.61
CA ALA A 323 20.82 10.74 8.73
C ALA A 323 20.44 9.43 9.44
N ASP A 324 20.23 8.35 8.68
CA ASP A 324 19.88 7.03 9.22
C ASP A 324 20.96 6.48 10.17
N ARG A 325 22.24 6.73 9.87
CA ARG A 325 23.40 6.34 10.70
C ARG A 325 23.44 7.02 12.07
N THR A 326 22.79 8.19 12.22
CA THR A 326 22.78 8.93 13.50
C THR A 326 21.90 8.27 14.58
N GLY A 327 21.20 7.18 14.25
CA GLY A 327 20.36 6.42 15.17
C GLY A 327 19.03 7.13 15.41
N SER A 328 18.72 7.44 16.66
CA SER A 328 17.48 8.11 17.07
C SER A 328 17.35 9.53 16.52
N LEU A 329 18.45 10.22 16.25
CA LEU A 329 18.43 11.58 15.68
C LEU A 329 17.88 11.61 14.24
N PHE A 330 17.79 10.46 13.57
CA PHE A 330 17.08 10.31 12.30
C PHE A 330 15.63 10.81 12.39
N ALA A 331 15.00 10.71 13.56
CA ALA A 331 13.65 11.20 13.81
C ALA A 331 13.48 12.70 13.52
N PHE A 332 14.55 13.50 13.58
CA PHE A 332 14.54 14.94 13.27
C PHE A 332 14.56 15.26 11.78
N MET A 333 14.85 14.30 10.90
CA MET A 333 14.87 14.55 9.46
C MET A 333 13.49 15.02 8.99
N PRO A 334 13.40 16.09 8.18
CA PRO A 334 12.14 16.46 7.55
C PRO A 334 11.62 15.33 6.67
N GLU A 335 10.33 15.00 6.80
CA GLU A 335 9.74 13.86 6.07
C GLU A 335 9.82 14.02 4.54
N PHE A 336 9.92 15.26 4.06
CA PHE A 336 9.95 15.54 2.64
C PHE A 336 11.15 14.94 1.93
N TYR A 337 12.26 14.65 2.61
CA TYR A 337 13.41 14.00 1.98
C TYR A 337 13.07 12.60 1.45
N LEU A 338 12.30 11.82 2.22
CA LEU A 338 11.79 10.52 1.77
C LEU A 338 10.80 10.70 0.62
N ASN A 339 9.90 11.68 0.72
CA ASN A 339 8.95 12.00 -0.36
C ASN A 339 9.68 12.38 -1.66
N VAL A 340 10.69 13.25 -1.60
CA VAL A 340 11.47 13.64 -2.78
C VAL A 340 12.21 12.46 -3.38
N ALA A 341 12.80 11.58 -2.57
CA ALA A 341 13.45 10.37 -3.10
C ALA A 341 12.46 9.48 -3.87
N MET A 342 11.30 9.17 -3.28
CA MET A 342 10.26 8.36 -3.93
C MET A 342 9.68 9.05 -5.18
N ASN A 343 9.37 10.34 -5.07
CA ASN A 343 8.74 11.13 -6.12
C ASN A 343 9.69 11.43 -7.29
N SER A 344 10.99 11.59 -7.02
CA SER A 344 12.00 11.76 -8.08
C SER A 344 12.19 10.47 -8.87
N TYR A 345 12.26 9.31 -8.20
CA TYR A 345 12.24 8.02 -8.89
C TYR A 345 10.96 7.83 -9.73
N ASN A 346 9.79 8.14 -9.15
CA ASN A 346 8.51 8.05 -9.87
C ASN A 346 8.51 8.95 -11.12
N ALA A 347 9.00 10.18 -11.01
CA ALA A 347 9.10 11.11 -12.13
C ALA A 347 10.05 10.60 -13.23
N LEU A 348 11.28 10.18 -12.86
CA LEU A 348 12.29 9.64 -13.79
C LEU A 348 11.74 8.45 -14.57
N LYS A 349 10.99 7.58 -13.90
CA LYS A 349 10.42 6.39 -14.53
C LYS A 349 9.22 6.69 -15.42
N ASN A 350 8.29 7.50 -14.93
CA ASN A 350 6.94 7.61 -15.53
C ASN A 350 6.72 8.89 -16.35
N TYR A 351 7.49 9.95 -16.11
CA TYR A 351 7.25 11.26 -16.77
C TYR A 351 8.20 11.52 -17.94
N PHE A 352 9.47 11.08 -17.83
CA PHE A 352 10.48 11.28 -18.89
C PHE A 352 10.38 10.26 -20.04
N SER A 353 9.77 9.10 -19.78
CA SER A 353 9.42 8.12 -20.81
C SER A 353 8.26 8.65 -21.67
N PRO A 354 8.27 8.51 -23.01
CA PRO A 354 9.16 7.69 -23.85
C PRO A 354 10.38 8.44 -24.42
N VAL A 355 10.61 9.71 -24.06
CA VAL A 355 11.64 10.57 -24.67
C VAL A 355 13.05 10.16 -24.23
N SER A 356 13.21 9.76 -22.97
CA SER A 356 14.49 9.33 -22.41
C SER A 356 14.26 8.20 -21.40
N SER A 357 15.16 7.22 -21.39
CA SER A 357 15.10 6.11 -20.45
C SER A 357 16.02 6.34 -19.25
N MET A 358 15.49 6.08 -18.04
CA MET A 358 16.27 6.10 -16.80
C MET A 358 17.43 5.08 -16.83
N GLU A 359 17.31 4.01 -17.62
CA GLU A 359 18.33 2.95 -17.74
C GLU A 359 19.63 3.45 -18.39
N GLU A 360 19.59 4.58 -19.10
CA GLU A 360 20.78 5.20 -19.71
C GLU A 360 21.63 6.00 -18.70
N LEU A 361 21.13 6.21 -17.48
CA LEU A 361 21.82 7.01 -16.47
C LEU A 361 22.97 6.23 -15.83
N GLN A 362 24.09 6.90 -15.61
CA GLN A 362 25.25 6.30 -14.97
C GLN A 362 24.93 5.92 -13.51
N GLY A 363 25.25 4.68 -13.12
CA GLY A 363 24.99 4.19 -11.76
C GLY A 363 23.51 3.93 -11.46
N TYR A 364 22.64 3.80 -12.46
CA TYR A 364 21.19 3.64 -12.20
C TYR A 364 20.89 2.39 -11.36
N GLU A 365 21.56 1.26 -11.62
CA GLU A 365 21.32 0.03 -10.86
C GLU A 365 21.69 0.17 -9.37
N GLU A 366 22.81 0.83 -9.09
CA GLU A 366 23.24 1.13 -7.72
C GLU A 366 22.24 2.05 -7.02
N THR A 367 21.77 3.09 -7.73
CA THR A 367 20.72 3.99 -7.26
C THR A 367 19.45 3.26 -6.90
N LEU A 368 19.01 2.34 -7.77
CA LEU A 368 17.83 1.52 -7.50
C LEU A 368 18.03 0.66 -6.26
N THR A 369 19.24 0.13 -6.05
CA THR A 369 19.58 -0.71 -4.90
C THR A 369 19.59 0.12 -3.61
N ARG A 370 20.14 1.34 -3.65
CA ARG A 370 20.11 2.27 -2.51
C ARG A 370 18.69 2.70 -2.14
N LEU A 371 17.84 3.00 -3.12
CA LEU A 371 16.43 3.28 -2.87
C LEU A 371 15.69 2.04 -2.35
N ALA A 372 16.01 0.84 -2.85
CA ALA A 372 15.45 -0.41 -2.33
C ALA A 372 15.79 -0.62 -0.85
N THR A 373 17.04 -0.37 -0.45
CA THR A 373 17.49 -0.42 0.95
C THR A 373 16.66 0.51 1.83
N ILE A 374 16.45 1.76 1.40
CA ILE A 374 15.65 2.75 2.13
C ILE A 374 14.19 2.29 2.24
N LEU A 375 13.57 1.88 1.14
CA LEU A 375 12.17 1.42 1.14
C LEU A 375 11.97 0.17 2.01
N ALA A 376 12.84 -0.83 1.88
CA ALA A 376 12.78 -2.09 2.60
C ALA A 376 13.00 -1.92 4.11
N LYS A 377 13.81 -0.94 4.53
CA LYS A 377 14.06 -0.65 5.94
C LYS A 377 12.97 0.23 6.55
N HIS A 378 12.62 1.33 5.89
CA HIS A 378 11.93 2.43 6.55
C HIS A 378 10.40 2.31 6.60
N PHE A 379 9.77 1.46 5.77
CA PHE A 379 8.30 1.28 5.81
C PHE A 379 7.79 0.74 7.16
N ALA A 380 8.66 0.07 7.93
CA ALA A 380 8.37 -0.48 9.25
C ALA A 380 9.28 0.10 10.36
N ASP A 381 9.94 1.24 10.11
CA ASP A 381 10.88 1.83 11.07
C ASP A 381 10.13 2.52 12.22
N PRO A 382 10.40 2.15 13.49
CA PRO A 382 9.73 2.74 14.64
C PRO A 382 10.08 4.21 14.88
N ARG A 383 11.19 4.71 14.33
CA ARG A 383 11.58 6.14 14.43
C ARG A 383 10.69 7.03 13.56
N ILE A 384 10.03 6.44 12.56
CA ILE A 384 9.04 7.13 11.74
C ILE A 384 7.68 6.96 12.44
N VAL A 385 7.01 8.06 12.75
CA VAL A 385 5.73 8.07 13.47
C VAL A 385 4.58 8.49 12.56
N GLY A 386 4.83 9.39 11.61
CA GLY A 386 3.83 9.88 10.67
C GLY A 386 3.18 8.76 9.86
N THR A 387 1.83 8.68 9.91
CA THR A 387 1.07 7.64 9.20
C THR A 387 1.11 7.84 7.70
N ASP A 388 1.07 9.09 7.23
CA ASP A 388 1.00 9.44 5.81
C ASP A 388 2.30 9.08 5.08
N ILE A 389 3.45 9.36 5.72
CA ILE A 389 4.76 8.98 5.18
C ILE A 389 4.98 7.46 5.21
N LYS A 390 4.48 6.76 6.24
CA LYS A 390 4.51 5.29 6.29
C LYS A 390 3.71 4.66 5.16
N ASP A 391 2.50 5.18 4.92
CA ASP A 391 1.67 4.71 3.81
C ASP A 391 2.34 5.01 2.46
N SER A 392 2.96 6.19 2.31
CA SER A 392 3.71 6.56 1.11
C SER A 392 4.91 5.63 0.86
N LEU A 393 5.69 5.28 1.89
CA LEU A 393 6.79 4.30 1.79
C LEU A 393 6.28 2.92 1.39
N MET A 394 5.18 2.48 2.01
CA MET A 394 4.54 1.19 1.73
C MET A 394 4.03 1.11 0.28
N GLN A 395 3.36 2.16 -0.19
CA GLN A 395 2.87 2.28 -1.56
C GLN A 395 4.03 2.37 -2.56
N ALA A 396 5.09 3.11 -2.23
CA ALA A 396 6.29 3.19 -3.05
C ALA A 396 6.95 1.82 -3.18
N LEU A 397 7.13 1.06 -2.09
CA LEU A 397 7.66 -0.30 -2.13
C LEU A 397 6.76 -1.24 -2.94
N ALA A 398 5.43 -1.17 -2.77
CA ALA A 398 4.46 -1.95 -3.53
C ALA A 398 4.55 -1.69 -5.04
N SER A 399 4.72 -0.42 -5.44
CA SER A 399 4.99 -0.06 -6.83
C SER A 399 6.37 -0.53 -7.28
N TYR A 400 7.38 -0.44 -6.41
CA TYR A 400 8.77 -0.78 -6.71
C TYR A 400 8.94 -2.25 -7.10
N VAL A 401 8.34 -3.17 -6.34
CA VAL A 401 8.39 -4.61 -6.62
C VAL A 401 7.58 -5.00 -7.87
N CYS A 402 6.81 -4.08 -8.45
CA CYS A 402 6.10 -4.35 -9.70
C CYS A 402 7.01 -4.35 -10.93
N TYR A 403 8.20 -3.75 -10.88
CA TYR A 403 9.06 -3.59 -12.06
C TYR A 403 10.29 -4.48 -12.01
N PRO A 404 10.69 -5.15 -13.11
CA PRO A 404 11.80 -6.11 -13.10
C PRO A 404 13.13 -5.56 -12.58
N HIS A 405 13.57 -4.38 -13.05
CA HIS A 405 14.85 -3.79 -12.60
C HIS A 405 14.82 -3.38 -11.13
N SER A 406 13.70 -2.81 -10.68
CA SER A 406 13.51 -2.35 -9.32
C SER A 406 13.33 -3.52 -8.34
N LEU A 407 12.66 -4.61 -8.76
CA LEU A 407 12.60 -5.85 -7.99
C LEU A 407 13.98 -6.50 -7.86
N ARG A 408 14.77 -6.57 -8.94
CA ARG A 408 16.16 -7.04 -8.87
C ARG A 408 17.01 -6.22 -7.91
N ALA A 409 16.76 -4.91 -7.81
CA ALA A 409 17.43 -4.07 -6.82
C ALA A 409 17.05 -4.45 -5.38
N VAL A 410 15.79 -4.80 -5.12
CA VAL A 410 15.37 -5.37 -3.82
C VAL A 410 16.06 -6.71 -3.56
N GLU A 411 16.25 -7.55 -4.57
CA GLU A 411 16.97 -8.83 -4.45
C GLU A 411 18.49 -8.67 -4.22
N ARG A 412 19.05 -7.47 -4.44
CA ARG A 412 20.49 -7.18 -4.27
C ARG A 412 20.82 -6.51 -2.92
N ILE A 413 19.83 -6.06 -2.14
CA ILE A 413 20.09 -5.52 -0.80
C ILE A 413 20.65 -6.61 0.13
N SER A 414 21.17 -6.25 1.30
CA SER A 414 21.74 -7.24 2.22
C SER A 414 20.70 -8.27 2.67
N GLU A 415 21.13 -9.52 2.84
CA GLU A 415 20.25 -10.63 3.24
C GLU A 415 19.51 -10.35 4.56
N GLU A 416 20.20 -9.74 5.53
CA GLU A 416 19.59 -9.31 6.80
C GLU A 416 18.40 -8.35 6.58
N GLN A 417 18.54 -7.40 5.65
CA GLN A 417 17.47 -6.48 5.32
C GLN A 417 16.34 -7.15 4.53
N GLN A 418 16.66 -8.09 3.63
CA GLN A 418 15.66 -8.88 2.93
C GLN A 418 14.80 -9.67 3.92
N ILE A 419 15.43 -10.37 4.87
CA ILE A 419 14.74 -11.15 5.91
C ILE A 419 13.93 -10.23 6.82
N SER A 420 14.49 -9.10 7.25
CA SER A 420 13.79 -8.10 8.07
C SER A 420 12.55 -7.53 7.36
N MET A 421 12.68 -7.18 6.07
CA MET A 421 11.55 -6.73 5.25
C MET A 421 10.47 -7.82 5.18
N MET A 422 10.85 -9.05 4.87
CA MET A 422 9.90 -10.16 4.79
C MET A 422 9.20 -10.43 6.13
N LYS A 423 9.92 -10.37 7.25
CA LYS A 423 9.34 -10.49 8.60
C LYS A 423 8.30 -9.41 8.87
N ASN A 424 8.56 -8.16 8.46
CA ASN A 424 7.62 -7.05 8.61
C ASN A 424 6.39 -7.14 7.68
N LEU A 425 6.53 -7.78 6.51
CA LEU A 425 5.42 -8.09 5.61
C LEU A 425 4.53 -9.23 6.13
N LEU A 426 5.11 -10.19 6.85
CA LEU A 426 4.42 -11.32 7.48
C LEU A 426 3.85 -11.01 8.86
N ALA A 427 3.96 -9.76 9.33
CA ALA A 427 3.34 -9.36 10.57
C ALA A 427 1.81 -9.55 10.50
N PRO A 428 1.14 -9.96 11.61
CA PRO A 428 -0.30 -10.17 11.62
C PRO A 428 -1.10 -8.94 11.13
N TYR A 429 -2.21 -9.19 10.44
CA TYR A 429 -3.06 -8.14 9.85
C TYR A 429 -3.93 -7.40 10.88
N GLU A 430 -3.87 -7.80 12.15
CA GLU A 430 -4.64 -7.17 13.22
C GLU A 430 -4.04 -5.82 13.62
N GLN A 431 -4.91 -4.82 13.81
CA GLN A 431 -4.53 -3.48 14.31
C GLN A 431 -3.55 -2.68 13.43
N ARG A 432 -3.36 -3.06 12.16
CA ARG A 432 -2.57 -2.29 11.20
C ARG A 432 -3.18 -2.31 9.78
N PRO A 433 -2.90 -1.29 8.95
CA PRO A 433 -3.13 -1.39 7.51
C PRO A 433 -2.30 -2.54 6.91
N TRP A 434 -2.96 -3.44 6.17
CA TRP A 434 -2.36 -4.67 5.63
C TRP A 434 -2.53 -4.85 4.11
N ALA A 435 -3.42 -4.10 3.47
CA ALA A 435 -3.73 -4.30 2.06
C ALA A 435 -2.48 -4.20 1.16
N GLN A 436 -1.61 -3.22 1.43
CA GLN A 436 -0.37 -3.01 0.68
C GLN A 436 0.69 -4.10 0.96
N THR A 437 0.83 -4.57 2.20
CA THR A 437 1.76 -5.67 2.51
C THR A 437 1.30 -6.96 1.85
N ASN A 438 -0.01 -7.24 1.86
CA ASN A 438 -0.59 -8.36 1.13
C ASN A 438 -0.37 -8.23 -0.37
N TRP A 439 -0.54 -7.03 -0.93
CA TRP A 439 -0.29 -6.76 -2.34
C TRP A 439 1.16 -7.02 -2.76
N ILE A 440 2.12 -6.64 -1.92
CA ILE A 440 3.54 -6.95 -2.14
C ILE A 440 3.73 -8.47 -2.22
N LEU A 441 3.22 -9.24 -1.26
CA LEU A 441 3.31 -10.71 -1.27
C LEU A 441 2.69 -11.33 -2.53
N VAL A 442 1.51 -10.86 -2.93
CA VAL A 442 0.86 -11.30 -4.17
C VAL A 442 1.71 -10.98 -5.39
N ARG A 443 2.37 -9.82 -5.43
CA ARG A 443 3.26 -9.45 -6.53
C ARG A 443 4.48 -10.35 -6.61
N LEU A 444 5.09 -10.69 -5.47
CA LEU A 444 6.22 -11.62 -5.41
C LEU A 444 5.83 -13.02 -5.90
N TRP A 445 4.56 -13.42 -5.73
CA TRP A 445 4.00 -14.70 -6.19
C TRP A 445 3.58 -14.73 -7.66
N ARG A 446 3.25 -13.58 -8.24
CA ARG A 446 2.64 -13.48 -9.58
C ARG A 446 3.54 -14.06 -10.66
N GLY A 447 3.11 -15.17 -11.26
CA GLY A 447 3.86 -15.99 -12.22
C GLY A 447 4.12 -17.42 -11.76
N CYS A 448 4.07 -17.69 -10.45
CA CYS A 448 4.29 -19.01 -9.86
C CYS A 448 3.00 -19.77 -9.54
N GLY A 449 1.89 -19.07 -9.29
CA GLY A 449 0.60 -19.69 -8.97
C GLY A 449 -0.09 -20.39 -10.15
N PHE A 450 -1.01 -21.30 -9.84
CA PHE A 450 -1.86 -22.01 -10.80
C PHE A 450 -2.61 -20.98 -11.66
N GLY A 451 -2.46 -21.07 -12.98
CA GLY A 451 -3.04 -20.12 -13.94
C GLY A 451 -2.69 -18.64 -13.69
N TYR A 452 -1.71 -18.30 -12.85
CA TYR A 452 -1.48 -16.92 -12.39
C TYR A 452 -0.42 -16.18 -13.23
N ARG A 453 -0.59 -16.22 -14.56
CA ARG A 453 0.38 -15.69 -15.54
C ARG A 453 -0.15 -14.52 -16.35
N TYR A 454 -1.36 -14.08 -16.04
CA TYR A 454 -2.03 -13.02 -16.78
C TYR A 454 -1.55 -11.63 -16.34
N THR A 455 -1.42 -10.72 -17.31
CA THR A 455 -1.14 -9.29 -17.06
C THR A 455 -2.44 -8.51 -16.82
N ARG A 456 -3.47 -8.85 -17.59
CA ARG A 456 -4.86 -8.42 -17.43
C ARG A 456 -5.77 -9.61 -17.27
N LEU A 457 -6.90 -9.43 -16.60
CA LEU A 457 -7.88 -10.50 -16.49
C LEU A 457 -8.31 -10.95 -17.90
N PRO A 458 -8.45 -12.27 -18.15
CA PRO A 458 -8.71 -12.80 -19.47
C PRO A 458 -9.98 -12.30 -20.16
N HIS A 459 -10.95 -11.75 -19.43
CA HIS A 459 -12.16 -11.15 -20.00
C HIS A 459 -11.98 -9.68 -20.42
N LEU A 460 -10.88 -9.03 -20.04
CA LEU A 460 -10.60 -7.60 -20.26
C LEU A 460 -9.56 -7.33 -21.37
N LEU A 461 -9.41 -8.25 -22.35
CA LEU A 461 -8.31 -8.34 -23.33
C LEU A 461 -7.98 -7.12 -24.21
N LYS A 462 -8.70 -5.99 -24.13
CA LYS A 462 -8.36 -4.79 -24.91
C LYS A 462 -7.16 -4.07 -24.26
N THR A 463 -5.96 -4.23 -24.83
CA THR A 463 -4.77 -3.45 -24.45
C THR A 463 -4.82 -2.05 -25.07
N LYS A 464 -4.69 -1.00 -24.24
CA LYS A 464 -4.29 0.33 -24.70
C LYS A 464 -2.77 0.47 -24.50
N PRO A 465 -2.05 1.23 -25.36
CA PRO A 465 -0.61 1.45 -25.21
C PRO A 465 -0.22 2.10 -23.87
N GLU A 466 -1.09 2.93 -23.31
CA GLU A 466 -0.91 3.67 -22.04
C GLU A 466 -0.84 2.75 -20.80
N ASP A 467 -1.33 1.52 -20.94
CA ASP A 467 -1.44 0.56 -19.86
C ASP A 467 -0.09 -0.03 -19.43
N ALA A 468 0.96 0.13 -20.25
CA ALA A 468 2.28 -0.45 -20.03
C ALA A 468 3.05 0.18 -18.85
N ASN A 469 2.68 1.40 -18.44
CA ASN A 469 3.34 2.11 -17.34
C ASN A 469 2.64 1.92 -15.98
N LEU A 470 1.49 1.24 -15.94
CA LEU A 470 0.76 1.02 -14.69
C LEU A 470 1.39 -0.14 -13.88
N PRO A 471 1.69 0.02 -12.58
CA PRO A 471 2.26 -1.05 -11.76
C PRO A 471 1.44 -2.35 -11.77
N SER A 472 0.10 -2.23 -11.70
CA SER A 472 -0.82 -3.37 -11.68
C SER A 472 -0.84 -4.17 -12.99
N LEU A 473 -0.42 -3.55 -14.10
CA LEU A 473 -0.43 -4.10 -15.45
C LEU A 473 0.97 -4.47 -15.95
N GLN A 474 1.95 -4.57 -15.04
CA GLN A 474 3.26 -5.13 -15.36
C GLN A 474 3.16 -6.63 -15.61
N LYS A 475 3.93 -7.12 -16.58
CA LYS A 475 4.09 -8.56 -16.84
C LYS A 475 4.50 -9.28 -15.55
N PRO A 476 4.09 -10.54 -15.34
CA PRO A 476 4.54 -11.33 -14.19
C PRO A 476 6.07 -11.34 -14.06
N CYS A 477 6.59 -10.99 -12.88
CA CYS A 477 8.00 -11.10 -12.52
C CYS A 477 8.10 -11.54 -11.05
N PRO A 478 7.93 -12.84 -10.76
CA PRO A 478 7.98 -13.33 -9.38
C PRO A 478 9.41 -13.26 -8.84
N SER A 479 9.55 -13.14 -7.51
CA SER A 479 10.84 -13.24 -6.81
C SER A 479 10.92 -14.55 -6.03
N THR A 480 11.61 -15.54 -6.58
CA THR A 480 11.81 -16.82 -5.88
C THR A 480 12.73 -16.67 -4.67
N LEU A 481 13.64 -15.70 -4.68
CA LEU A 481 14.52 -15.40 -3.54
C LEU A 481 13.72 -14.95 -2.31
N LEU A 482 12.86 -13.94 -2.47
CA LEU A 482 12.04 -13.43 -1.36
C LEU A 482 10.95 -14.43 -0.93
N GLN A 483 10.44 -15.25 -1.87
CA GLN A 483 9.58 -16.39 -1.55
C GLN A 483 10.29 -17.42 -0.66
N ASN A 484 11.58 -17.72 -0.91
CA ASN A 484 12.35 -18.63 -0.07
C ASN A 484 12.56 -18.07 1.34
N HIS A 485 12.88 -16.77 1.47
CA HIS A 485 12.95 -16.10 2.78
C HIS A 485 11.62 -16.18 3.56
N MET A 486 10.49 -15.97 2.88
CA MET A 486 9.16 -16.20 3.48
C MET A 486 9.02 -17.64 3.98
N ALA A 487 9.40 -18.61 3.16
CA ALA A 487 9.26 -20.02 3.47
C ALA A 487 10.12 -20.42 4.68
N GLU A 488 11.35 -19.93 4.76
CA GLU A 488 12.26 -20.17 5.89
C GLU A 488 11.75 -19.54 7.19
N LEU A 489 11.29 -18.28 7.15
CA LEU A 489 10.69 -17.61 8.31
C LEU A 489 9.48 -18.37 8.86
N LEU A 490 8.57 -18.80 7.99
CA LEU A 490 7.37 -19.54 8.39
C LEU A 490 7.66 -20.98 8.86
N ARG A 491 8.75 -21.60 8.38
CA ARG A 491 9.21 -22.90 8.91
C ARG A 491 9.88 -22.77 10.27
N GLY A 492 10.68 -21.72 10.45
CA GLY A 492 11.51 -21.49 11.65
C GLY A 492 10.76 -20.93 12.85
N ASP A 493 9.67 -20.18 12.64
CA ASP A 493 8.88 -19.54 13.70
C ASP A 493 7.39 -19.98 13.64
N PRO A 494 7.00 -21.02 14.40
CA PRO A 494 5.62 -21.51 14.42
C PRO A 494 4.60 -20.50 14.96
N GLU A 495 5.00 -19.60 15.86
CA GLU A 495 4.10 -18.58 16.43
C GLU A 495 3.80 -17.49 15.40
N LEU A 496 4.84 -17.00 14.71
CA LEU A 496 4.68 -16.09 13.57
C LEU A 496 3.80 -16.72 12.49
N ALA A 497 4.08 -17.97 12.09
CA ALA A 497 3.31 -18.65 11.07
C ALA A 497 1.82 -18.80 11.45
N SER A 498 1.56 -19.23 12.69
CA SER A 498 0.19 -19.38 13.20
C SER A 498 -0.55 -18.05 13.27
N SER A 499 0.07 -17.01 13.85
CA SER A 499 -0.55 -15.69 13.99
C SER A 499 -0.82 -15.01 12.64
N PHE A 500 0.16 -15.05 11.73
CA PHE A 500 0.02 -14.55 10.36
C PHE A 500 -1.13 -15.25 9.63
N LEU A 501 -1.10 -16.59 9.54
CA LEU A 501 -2.12 -17.35 8.80
C LEU A 501 -3.51 -17.21 9.39
N ASN A 502 -3.64 -17.19 10.72
CA ASN A 502 -4.93 -16.93 11.36
C ASN A 502 -5.48 -15.56 10.98
N SER A 503 -4.63 -14.53 10.93
CA SER A 503 -5.03 -13.19 10.50
C SER A 503 -5.43 -13.15 9.01
N VAL A 504 -4.69 -13.83 8.12
CA VAL A 504 -5.04 -13.95 6.69
C VAL A 504 -6.38 -14.65 6.48
N LEU A 505 -6.61 -15.77 7.16
CA LEU A 505 -7.88 -16.52 7.10
C LEU A 505 -9.05 -15.69 7.66
N ASN A 506 -8.82 -14.94 8.74
CA ASN A 506 -9.81 -14.00 9.30
C ASN A 506 -10.19 -12.92 8.28
N GLN A 507 -9.20 -12.27 7.67
CA GLN A 507 -9.44 -11.22 6.67
C GLN A 507 -10.09 -11.76 5.41
N LEU A 508 -9.78 -13.00 4.99
CA LEU A 508 -10.43 -13.62 3.84
C LEU A 508 -11.93 -13.86 4.13
N ASN A 509 -12.23 -14.40 5.32
CA ASN A 509 -13.61 -14.62 5.74
C ASN A 509 -14.41 -13.30 5.76
N TRP A 510 -13.82 -12.24 6.33
CA TRP A 510 -14.43 -10.91 6.37
C TRP A 510 -14.64 -10.34 4.96
N ALA A 511 -13.57 -10.20 4.16
CA ALA A 511 -13.63 -9.59 2.84
C ALA A 511 -14.61 -10.31 1.90
N PHE A 512 -14.62 -11.65 1.95
CA PHE A 512 -15.52 -12.44 1.12
C PHE A 512 -16.98 -12.33 1.59
N SER A 513 -17.22 -12.28 2.90
CA SER A 513 -18.58 -12.08 3.44
C SER A 513 -19.15 -10.72 3.07
N GLU A 514 -18.36 -9.65 3.20
CA GLU A 514 -18.75 -8.30 2.78
C GLU A 514 -19.02 -8.23 1.27
N PHE A 515 -18.16 -8.88 0.46
CA PHE A 515 -18.37 -9.00 -0.97
C PHE A 515 -19.71 -9.65 -1.32
N ILE A 516 -20.04 -10.78 -0.69
CA ILE A 516 -21.31 -11.48 -0.93
C ILE A 516 -22.51 -10.63 -0.47
N GLY A 517 -22.41 -9.95 0.69
CA GLY A 517 -23.46 -9.04 1.16
C GLY A 517 -23.71 -7.91 0.16
N MET A 518 -22.66 -7.27 -0.35
CA MET A 518 -22.79 -6.21 -1.36
C MET A 518 -23.35 -6.72 -2.69
N ILE A 519 -22.94 -7.90 -3.17
CA ILE A 519 -23.52 -8.48 -4.38
C ILE A 519 -25.03 -8.73 -4.22
N GLN A 520 -25.48 -9.16 -3.04
CA GLN A 520 -26.90 -9.35 -2.75
C GLN A 520 -27.66 -8.02 -2.81
N GLU A 521 -27.12 -6.96 -2.20
CA GLU A 521 -27.71 -5.61 -2.25
C GLU A 521 -27.79 -5.07 -3.69
N ILE A 522 -26.69 -5.21 -4.46
CA ILE A 522 -26.62 -4.76 -5.85
C ILE A 522 -27.66 -5.48 -6.70
N GLN A 523 -27.81 -6.80 -6.53
CA GLN A 523 -28.83 -7.55 -7.26
C GLN A 523 -30.24 -7.11 -6.87
N GLN A 524 -30.54 -6.97 -5.58
CA GLN A 524 -31.86 -6.54 -5.11
C GLN A 524 -32.20 -5.14 -5.65
N ALA A 525 -31.21 -4.25 -5.74
CA ALA A 525 -31.38 -2.93 -6.33
C ALA A 525 -31.63 -3.01 -7.85
N ALA A 526 -30.90 -3.88 -8.56
CA ALA A 526 -31.03 -4.07 -10.00
C ALA A 526 -32.38 -4.72 -10.42
N GLU A 527 -33.00 -5.53 -9.54
CA GLU A 527 -34.28 -6.19 -9.80
C GLU A 527 -35.51 -5.29 -9.54
N ARG A 528 -35.36 -4.15 -8.85
CA ARG A 528 -36.47 -3.21 -8.63
C ARG A 528 -36.76 -2.42 -9.91
N LEU A 529 -38.01 -2.47 -10.38
CA LEU A 529 -38.49 -1.87 -11.64
C LEU A 529 -38.38 -0.33 -11.70
N GLU A 530 -38.24 0.34 -10.55
CA GLU A 530 -37.90 1.77 -10.50
C GLU A 530 -36.38 1.92 -10.63
N ARG A 531 -35.93 2.63 -11.67
CA ARG A 531 -34.51 2.89 -12.01
C ARG A 531 -33.72 3.47 -10.85
N ASN A 532 -33.29 2.63 -9.91
CA ASN A 532 -32.37 3.01 -8.86
C ASN A 532 -30.96 2.80 -9.40
N PHE A 533 -30.28 3.91 -9.69
CA PHE A 533 -28.85 3.91 -9.94
C PHE A 533 -28.15 3.33 -8.72
N VAL A 534 -27.49 2.19 -8.88
CA VAL A 534 -26.56 1.69 -7.86
C VAL A 534 -25.40 2.68 -7.79
N ASP A 535 -25.09 3.16 -6.59
CA ASP A 535 -24.03 4.14 -6.39
C ASP A 535 -22.69 3.59 -6.91
N SER A 536 -22.03 4.35 -7.80
CA SER A 536 -20.72 3.99 -8.34
C SER A 536 -19.69 3.75 -7.24
N ARG A 537 -19.81 4.45 -6.10
CA ARG A 537 -18.96 4.21 -4.94
C ARG A 537 -19.19 2.81 -4.35
N GLN A 538 -20.44 2.37 -4.21
CA GLN A 538 -20.77 1.04 -3.70
C GLN A 538 -20.23 -0.05 -4.63
N LEU A 539 -20.35 0.13 -5.96
CA LEU A 539 -19.76 -0.79 -6.95
C LEU A 539 -18.25 -0.91 -6.77
N LYS A 540 -17.53 0.21 -6.61
CA LYS A 540 -16.07 0.21 -6.39
C LYS A 540 -15.67 -0.49 -5.08
N VAL A 541 -16.43 -0.29 -4.00
CA VAL A 541 -16.18 -0.97 -2.72
C VAL A 541 -16.42 -2.48 -2.89
N CYS A 542 -17.48 -2.89 -3.59
CA CYS A 542 -17.76 -4.28 -3.92
C CYS A 542 -16.60 -4.94 -4.70
N ALA A 543 -16.12 -4.28 -5.76
CA ALA A 543 -14.95 -4.74 -6.50
C ALA A 543 -13.69 -4.81 -5.62
N THR A 544 -13.49 -3.84 -4.73
CA THR A 544 -12.35 -3.84 -3.80
C THR A 544 -12.42 -5.03 -2.83
N CYS A 545 -13.59 -5.35 -2.26
CA CYS A 545 -13.73 -6.54 -1.42
C CYS A 545 -13.46 -7.84 -2.19
N PHE A 546 -13.91 -7.93 -3.46
CA PHE A 546 -13.58 -9.04 -4.33
C PHE A 546 -12.06 -9.16 -4.58
N ASP A 547 -11.41 -8.06 -4.94
CA ASP A 547 -9.97 -8.01 -5.21
C ASP A 547 -9.16 -8.38 -3.95
N LEU A 548 -9.61 -7.94 -2.77
CA LEU A 548 -9.04 -8.33 -1.49
C LEU A 548 -9.19 -9.84 -1.26
N SER A 549 -10.38 -10.44 -1.46
CA SER A 549 -10.58 -11.88 -1.34
C SER A 549 -9.65 -12.68 -2.26
N VAL A 550 -9.54 -12.28 -3.54
CA VAL A 550 -8.64 -12.92 -4.50
C VAL A 550 -7.19 -12.80 -4.05
N SER A 551 -6.77 -11.60 -3.60
CA SER A 551 -5.39 -11.36 -3.17
C SER A 551 -5.01 -12.21 -1.95
N LEU A 552 -5.91 -12.37 -0.98
CA LEU A 552 -5.71 -13.22 0.19
C LEU A 552 -5.64 -14.70 -0.19
N LEU A 553 -6.50 -15.16 -1.12
CA LEU A 553 -6.41 -16.51 -1.68
C LEU A 553 -5.07 -16.76 -2.38
N ARG A 554 -4.51 -15.77 -3.09
CA ARG A 554 -3.19 -15.90 -3.72
C ARG A 554 -2.04 -15.98 -2.70
N VAL A 555 -2.13 -15.28 -1.57
CA VAL A 555 -1.16 -15.45 -0.47
C VAL A 555 -1.29 -16.82 0.20
N LEU A 556 -2.52 -17.33 0.36
CA LEU A 556 -2.74 -18.69 0.85
C LEU A 556 -2.21 -19.74 -0.13
N GLU A 557 -2.44 -19.57 -1.43
CA GLU A 557 -1.87 -20.42 -2.49
C GLU A 557 -0.34 -20.44 -2.42
N MET A 558 0.30 -19.27 -2.33
CA MET A 558 1.74 -19.16 -2.15
C MET A 558 2.21 -19.91 -0.90
N THR A 559 1.54 -19.70 0.25
CA THR A 559 1.97 -20.29 1.52
C THR A 559 1.82 -21.80 1.53
N VAL A 560 0.69 -22.34 1.06
CA VAL A 560 0.45 -23.79 0.93
C VAL A 560 1.43 -24.42 -0.06
N THR A 561 1.86 -23.67 -1.08
CA THR A 561 2.83 -24.16 -2.06
C THR A 561 4.23 -24.25 -1.49
N LEU A 562 4.69 -23.18 -0.83
CA LEU A 562 6.06 -23.05 -0.31
C LEU A 562 6.27 -23.82 1.00
N VAL A 563 5.27 -23.85 1.89
CA VAL A 563 5.37 -24.46 3.22
C VAL A 563 4.13 -25.31 3.55
N PRO A 564 3.91 -26.41 2.81
CA PRO A 564 2.74 -27.28 3.00
C PRO A 564 2.66 -27.87 4.42
N ASP A 565 3.80 -28.08 5.08
CA ASP A 565 3.88 -28.72 6.39
C ASP A 565 3.15 -27.92 7.47
N ILE A 566 2.99 -26.61 7.32
CA ILE A 566 2.20 -25.79 8.26
C ILE A 566 0.73 -26.23 8.29
N PHE A 567 0.22 -26.81 7.21
CA PHE A 567 -1.15 -27.32 7.13
C PHE A 567 -1.22 -28.84 7.30
N LEU A 568 -0.18 -29.56 6.86
CA LEU A 568 -0.22 -31.00 6.70
C LEU A 568 0.50 -31.78 7.81
N ASP A 569 1.38 -31.16 8.59
CA ASP A 569 2.11 -31.81 9.68
C ASP A 569 1.38 -31.67 11.02
N TRP A 570 0.61 -32.70 11.39
CA TRP A 570 -0.13 -32.73 12.66
C TRP A 570 0.75 -32.88 13.91
N SER A 571 2.07 -32.99 13.78
CA SER A 571 2.96 -32.82 14.93
C SER A 571 2.91 -31.39 15.49
N ARG A 572 2.52 -30.42 14.65
CA ARG A 572 2.31 -29.02 15.01
C ARG A 572 0.87 -28.81 15.50
N SER A 573 0.73 -28.16 16.65
CA SER A 573 -0.56 -27.97 17.32
C SER A 573 -1.59 -27.16 16.51
N SER A 574 -1.14 -26.24 15.64
CA SER A 574 -2.02 -25.37 14.84
C SER A 574 -2.41 -25.94 13.48
N SER A 575 -1.71 -26.97 12.97
CA SER A 575 -1.84 -27.39 11.57
C SER A 575 -3.22 -27.93 11.21
N GLU A 576 -3.77 -28.81 12.03
CA GLU A 576 -5.10 -29.38 11.78
C GLU A 576 -6.17 -28.27 11.76
N LEU A 577 -6.08 -27.32 12.69
CA LEU A 577 -7.03 -26.22 12.81
C LEU A 577 -6.93 -25.27 11.62
N LEU A 578 -5.71 -24.88 11.21
CA LEU A 578 -5.48 -24.04 10.03
C LEU A 578 -6.02 -24.70 8.76
N LEU A 579 -5.80 -26.01 8.58
CA LEU A 579 -6.30 -26.76 7.44
C LEU A 579 -7.83 -26.84 7.44
N ARG A 580 -8.48 -27.08 8.59
CA ARG A 580 -9.94 -27.08 8.73
C ARG A 580 -10.55 -25.73 8.35
N ARG A 581 -9.97 -24.63 8.86
CA ARG A 581 -10.40 -23.27 8.54
C ARG A 581 -10.22 -22.92 7.08
N LEU A 582 -9.09 -23.32 6.49
CA LEU A 582 -8.83 -23.15 5.06
C LEU A 582 -9.88 -23.90 4.24
N ALA A 583 -10.10 -25.20 4.50
CA ALA A 583 -11.09 -26.01 3.78
C ALA A 583 -12.50 -25.42 3.86
N GLN A 584 -12.94 -24.97 5.04
CA GLN A 584 -14.21 -24.27 5.23
C GLN A 584 -14.35 -23.05 4.30
N LEU A 585 -13.33 -22.19 4.26
CA LEU A 585 -13.35 -20.99 3.42
C LEU A 585 -13.32 -21.34 1.93
N LEU A 586 -12.52 -22.33 1.51
CA LEU A 586 -12.48 -22.77 0.11
C LEU A 586 -13.85 -23.30 -0.34
N ASN A 587 -14.50 -24.13 0.48
CA ASN A 587 -15.83 -24.67 0.19
C ASN A 587 -16.89 -23.56 0.15
N GLN A 588 -16.83 -22.58 1.06
CA GLN A 588 -17.72 -21.42 1.03
C GLN A 588 -17.55 -20.59 -0.23
N VAL A 589 -16.31 -20.30 -0.63
CA VAL A 589 -16.02 -19.57 -1.87
C VAL A 589 -16.53 -20.32 -3.08
N LEU A 590 -16.18 -21.61 -3.20
CA LEU A 590 -16.63 -22.48 -4.29
C LEU A 590 -18.15 -22.47 -4.40
N ASN A 591 -18.87 -22.80 -3.33
CA ASN A 591 -20.32 -22.89 -3.36
C ASN A 591 -21.00 -21.58 -3.77
N ARG A 592 -20.47 -20.43 -3.35
CA ARG A 592 -21.09 -19.12 -3.66
C ARG A 592 -20.79 -18.67 -5.08
N VAL A 593 -19.63 -19.03 -5.63
CA VAL A 593 -19.21 -18.64 -6.98
C VAL A 593 -19.73 -19.63 -8.03
N THR A 594 -19.80 -20.93 -7.73
CA THR A 594 -20.18 -21.98 -8.69
C THR A 594 -21.64 -22.45 -8.58
N ALA A 595 -22.44 -21.92 -7.65
CA ALA A 595 -23.86 -22.31 -7.55
C ALA A 595 -24.65 -22.03 -8.85
N GLU A 596 -25.53 -22.94 -9.25
CA GLU A 596 -26.33 -22.77 -10.46
C GLU A 596 -27.35 -21.64 -10.31
N ARG A 597 -27.46 -20.77 -11.34
CA ARG A 597 -28.36 -19.59 -11.34
C ARG A 597 -28.14 -18.64 -10.15
N ASN A 598 -26.91 -18.60 -9.63
CA ASN A 598 -26.55 -17.87 -8.41
C ASN A 598 -26.50 -16.34 -8.61
N LEU A 599 -26.32 -15.66 -7.47
CA LEU A 599 -26.18 -14.20 -7.40
C LEU A 599 -24.94 -13.71 -8.18
N PHE A 600 -23.85 -14.49 -8.14
CA PHE A 600 -22.56 -14.13 -8.71
C PHE A 600 -22.62 -14.07 -10.26
N ASP A 601 -23.13 -15.14 -10.89
CA ASP A 601 -23.38 -15.22 -12.33
C ASP A 601 -24.21 -14.04 -12.82
N ARG A 602 -25.27 -13.66 -12.09
CA ARG A 602 -26.11 -12.53 -12.46
C ARG A 602 -25.32 -11.23 -12.49
N VAL A 603 -24.59 -10.92 -11.41
CA VAL A 603 -23.82 -9.67 -11.30
C VAL A 603 -22.70 -9.58 -12.34
N VAL A 604 -21.96 -10.67 -12.56
CA VAL A 604 -20.91 -10.70 -13.61
C VAL A 604 -21.53 -10.44 -15.00
N ASN A 605 -22.72 -10.98 -15.26
CA ASN A 605 -23.42 -10.77 -16.53
C ASN A 605 -24.04 -9.38 -16.69
N LEU A 606 -24.29 -8.64 -15.59
CA LEU A 606 -24.78 -7.25 -15.67
C LEU A 606 -23.74 -6.28 -16.25
N ARG A 607 -22.44 -6.61 -16.18
CA ARG A 607 -21.33 -5.77 -16.67
C ARG A 607 -21.43 -4.31 -16.22
N LEU A 608 -21.75 -4.10 -14.95
CA LEU A 608 -21.87 -2.76 -14.37
C LEU A 608 -20.48 -2.06 -14.34
N PRO A 609 -20.41 -0.78 -14.72
CA PRO A 609 -19.16 -0.03 -14.65
C PRO A 609 -18.70 0.13 -13.19
N GLY A 610 -17.46 -0.23 -12.90
CA GLY A 610 -16.89 -0.33 -11.56
C GLY A 610 -16.82 -1.75 -10.98
N LEU A 611 -17.34 -2.76 -11.67
CA LEU A 611 -17.21 -4.19 -11.32
C LEU A 611 -16.37 -4.98 -12.33
N GLU A 612 -15.51 -4.31 -13.11
CA GLU A 612 -14.77 -4.95 -14.20
C GLU A 612 -13.82 -6.06 -13.71
N SER A 613 -13.31 -5.96 -12.48
CA SER A 613 -12.44 -6.99 -11.89
C SER A 613 -13.19 -8.23 -11.41
N VAL A 614 -14.50 -8.13 -11.18
CA VAL A 614 -15.34 -9.21 -10.65
C VAL A 614 -15.66 -10.21 -11.76
N ASP A 615 -14.99 -11.36 -11.74
CA ASP A 615 -15.17 -12.44 -12.70
C ASP A 615 -14.86 -13.81 -12.07
N HIS A 616 -15.35 -14.89 -12.68
CA HIS A 616 -15.12 -16.26 -12.21
C HIS A 616 -13.64 -16.65 -12.22
N TYR A 617 -12.90 -16.24 -13.25
CA TYR A 617 -11.52 -16.67 -13.47
C TYR A 617 -10.58 -16.36 -12.28
N PRO A 618 -10.42 -15.10 -11.83
CA PRO A 618 -9.41 -14.76 -10.82
C PRO A 618 -9.60 -15.50 -9.48
N ILE A 619 -10.85 -15.71 -9.04
CA ILE A 619 -11.16 -16.33 -7.76
C ILE A 619 -11.09 -17.87 -7.83
N LEU A 620 -11.69 -18.49 -8.86
CA LEU A 620 -11.73 -19.94 -8.99
C LEU A 620 -10.34 -20.52 -9.27
N VAL A 621 -9.52 -19.82 -10.05
CA VAL A 621 -8.14 -20.24 -10.34
C VAL A 621 -7.27 -20.22 -9.08
N ALA A 622 -7.43 -19.24 -8.19
CA ALA A 622 -6.71 -19.19 -6.91
C ALA A 622 -7.10 -20.35 -5.99
N VAL A 623 -8.41 -20.62 -5.85
CA VAL A 623 -8.92 -21.77 -5.07
C VAL A 623 -8.42 -23.09 -5.65
N THR A 624 -8.45 -23.24 -6.98
CA THR A 624 -7.99 -24.45 -7.67
C THR A 624 -6.50 -24.70 -7.39
N GLY A 625 -5.66 -23.66 -7.41
CA GLY A 625 -4.24 -23.79 -7.10
C GLY A 625 -3.99 -24.32 -5.69
N ILE A 626 -4.73 -23.81 -4.68
CA ILE A 626 -4.65 -24.31 -3.31
C ILE A 626 -5.05 -25.79 -3.23
N LEU A 627 -6.17 -26.16 -3.85
CA LEU A 627 -6.68 -27.53 -3.81
C LEU A 627 -5.75 -28.52 -4.53
N VAL A 628 -5.24 -28.17 -5.72
CA VAL A 628 -4.27 -28.97 -6.47
C VAL A 628 -3.01 -29.20 -5.62
N ARG A 629 -2.51 -28.16 -4.95
CA ARG A 629 -1.34 -28.28 -4.09
C ARG A 629 -1.57 -29.25 -2.92
N LEU A 630 -2.74 -29.21 -2.29
CA LEU A 630 -3.09 -30.05 -1.14
C LEU A 630 -3.45 -31.50 -1.52
N LEU A 631 -4.14 -31.70 -2.64
CA LEU A 631 -4.78 -32.97 -3.00
C LEU A 631 -4.04 -33.75 -4.08
N VAL A 632 -3.12 -33.11 -4.83
CA VAL A 632 -2.40 -33.74 -5.93
C VAL A 632 -0.89 -33.69 -5.71
N ASP A 633 -0.36 -32.50 -5.41
CA ASP A 633 1.10 -32.29 -5.34
C ASP A 633 1.69 -32.52 -3.92
N SER A 634 0.94 -33.15 -3.01
CA SER A 634 1.33 -33.41 -1.62
C SER A 634 1.78 -34.86 -1.38
N SER A 635 2.39 -35.13 -0.22
CA SER A 635 2.71 -36.51 0.18
C SER A 635 1.44 -37.34 0.36
N SER A 636 1.53 -38.67 0.23
CA SER A 636 0.36 -39.55 0.39
C SER A 636 -0.39 -39.34 1.70
N GLN A 637 0.33 -39.11 2.80
CA GLN A 637 -0.26 -38.81 4.10
C GLN A 637 -0.91 -37.41 4.11
N GLY A 638 -0.27 -36.43 3.47
CA GLY A 638 -0.82 -35.09 3.30
C GLY A 638 -2.12 -35.08 2.51
N ILE A 639 -2.19 -35.82 1.40
CA ILE A 639 -3.40 -35.98 0.58
C ILE A 639 -4.52 -36.60 1.40
N GLN A 640 -4.25 -37.66 2.17
CA GLN A 640 -5.26 -38.29 3.04
C GLN A 640 -5.80 -37.30 4.09
N ARG A 641 -4.92 -36.55 4.76
CA ARG A 641 -5.30 -35.54 5.77
C ARG A 641 -6.14 -34.42 5.14
N ALA A 642 -5.69 -33.86 4.03
CA ALA A 642 -6.39 -32.80 3.32
C ALA A 642 -7.76 -33.27 2.79
N THR A 643 -7.82 -34.46 2.22
CA THR A 643 -9.06 -35.08 1.74
C THR A 643 -10.05 -35.27 2.89
N ALA A 644 -9.62 -35.88 4.00
CA ALA A 644 -10.47 -36.11 5.16
C ALA A 644 -11.02 -34.81 5.74
N VAL A 645 -10.20 -33.76 5.84
CA VAL A 645 -10.64 -32.45 6.34
C VAL A 645 -11.60 -31.76 5.36
N LEU A 646 -11.33 -31.83 4.06
CA LEU A 646 -12.17 -31.21 3.03
C LEU A 646 -13.55 -31.89 2.94
N LEU A 647 -13.60 -33.22 2.96
CA LEU A 647 -14.85 -34.00 2.90
C LEU A 647 -15.64 -33.95 4.20
N ALA A 648 -14.98 -33.79 5.35
CA ALA A 648 -15.65 -33.63 6.63
C ALA A 648 -16.41 -32.31 6.72
N ASP A 649 -16.04 -31.28 5.93
CA ASP A 649 -16.74 -30.00 5.98
C ASP A 649 -18.17 -30.12 5.39
N PRO A 650 -19.21 -29.67 6.12
CA PRO A 650 -20.60 -29.79 5.65
C PRO A 650 -20.92 -29.00 4.38
N CYS A 651 -20.10 -27.98 4.07
CA CYS A 651 -20.27 -27.21 2.85
C CYS A 651 -19.57 -27.89 1.66
N PHE A 652 -18.91 -29.04 1.79
CA PHE A 652 -18.31 -29.70 0.65
C PHE A 652 -19.35 -30.13 -0.39
N GLN A 653 -19.10 -29.79 -1.65
CA GLN A 653 -19.95 -30.15 -2.78
C GLN A 653 -19.09 -30.56 -3.97
N LEU A 654 -19.14 -31.84 -4.34
CA LEU A 654 -18.38 -32.38 -5.48
C LEU A 654 -18.70 -31.66 -6.79
N ARG A 655 -19.95 -31.21 -6.97
CA ARG A 655 -20.40 -30.41 -8.12
C ARG A 655 -19.60 -29.12 -8.32
N SER A 656 -19.14 -28.49 -7.24
CA SER A 656 -18.37 -27.24 -7.34
C SER A 656 -17.00 -27.49 -7.96
N ILE A 657 -16.46 -28.71 -7.82
CA ILE A 657 -15.24 -29.15 -8.49
C ILE A 657 -15.51 -29.53 -9.96
N GLN A 658 -16.63 -30.20 -10.24
CA GLN A 658 -17.06 -30.53 -11.61
C GLN A 658 -17.28 -29.27 -12.47
N TYR A 659 -17.84 -28.22 -11.86
CA TYR A 659 -18.04 -26.90 -12.47
C TYR A 659 -16.74 -26.32 -13.05
N LEU A 660 -15.59 -26.52 -12.38
CA LEU A 660 -14.29 -26.02 -12.85
C LEU A 660 -13.90 -26.55 -14.24
N LEU A 661 -14.34 -27.76 -14.58
CA LEU A 661 -14.09 -28.40 -15.88
C LEU A 661 -15.23 -28.16 -16.88
N GLY A 662 -16.27 -27.41 -16.53
CA GLY A 662 -17.45 -27.18 -17.37
C GLY A 662 -18.36 -28.41 -17.50
N GLN A 663 -18.29 -29.36 -16.58
CA GLN A 663 -19.20 -30.50 -16.53
C GLN A 663 -20.54 -30.03 -15.93
N ALA A 664 -21.56 -29.83 -16.77
CA ALA A 664 -22.93 -29.63 -16.32
C ALA A 664 -23.57 -30.99 -15.99
N GLU A 665 -24.56 -31.02 -15.09
CA GLU A 665 -25.41 -32.20 -14.90
C GLU A 665 -25.93 -32.69 -16.25
N GLN A 666 -25.85 -34.00 -16.48
CA GLN A 666 -26.74 -34.65 -17.43
C GLN A 666 -28.16 -34.31 -16.98
N SER A 667 -28.84 -33.42 -17.71
CA SER A 667 -30.24 -33.11 -17.48
C SER A 667 -30.97 -34.41 -17.20
N VAL A 668 -31.55 -34.51 -16.02
CA VAL A 668 -32.58 -35.50 -15.71
C VAL A 668 -33.54 -35.48 -16.91
N LEU A 669 -33.79 -36.66 -17.48
CA LEU A 669 -34.58 -36.87 -18.69
C LEU A 669 -35.85 -36.01 -18.68
N GLY A 670 -35.88 -34.89 -19.42
CA GLY A 670 -37.09 -34.07 -19.56
C GLY A 670 -36.95 -32.56 -19.75
N ALA A 671 -35.78 -31.93 -19.57
CA ALA A 671 -35.63 -30.50 -19.88
C ALA A 671 -35.19 -30.28 -21.34
N GLY A 672 -35.87 -29.38 -22.05
CA GLY A 672 -35.58 -29.02 -23.45
C GLY A 672 -34.14 -28.53 -23.67
N PRO A 673 -33.71 -28.42 -24.95
CA PRO A 673 -32.31 -28.16 -25.27
C PRO A 673 -31.83 -26.87 -24.60
N PRO A 674 -30.63 -26.86 -23.99
CA PRO A 674 -30.06 -25.65 -23.41
C PRO A 674 -29.92 -24.60 -24.52
N SER A 675 -30.39 -23.38 -24.26
CA SER A 675 -30.20 -22.26 -25.19
C SER A 675 -28.70 -22.08 -25.47
N ALA A 676 -28.33 -22.03 -26.74
CA ALA A 676 -26.93 -21.97 -27.21
C ALA A 676 -26.12 -20.72 -26.79
N ASP A 677 -26.71 -19.79 -26.01
CA ASP A 677 -26.17 -18.46 -25.74
C ASP A 677 -25.48 -18.26 -24.38
N LYS A 678 -25.41 -19.27 -23.50
CA LYS A 678 -24.74 -19.10 -22.19
C LYS A 678 -23.39 -19.82 -22.16
N LYS A 679 -22.31 -19.07 -22.38
CA LYS A 679 -20.94 -19.53 -22.11
C LYS A 679 -20.77 -19.77 -20.61
N HIS A 680 -20.77 -21.03 -20.23
CA HIS A 680 -20.46 -21.46 -18.86
C HIS A 680 -18.94 -21.34 -18.60
N PHE A 681 -18.54 -21.01 -17.38
CA PHE A 681 -17.13 -21.01 -17.01
C PHE A 681 -16.54 -22.42 -17.14
N SER A 682 -15.32 -22.53 -17.67
CA SER A 682 -14.53 -23.75 -17.65
C SER A 682 -13.06 -23.38 -17.76
N LEU A 683 -12.21 -24.00 -16.96
CA LEU A 683 -10.75 -23.82 -17.04
C LEU A 683 -10.21 -24.20 -18.43
N GLN A 684 -10.88 -25.12 -19.14
CA GLN A 684 -10.51 -25.53 -20.50
C GLN A 684 -10.62 -24.39 -21.53
N ALA A 685 -11.45 -23.38 -21.26
CA ALA A 685 -11.64 -22.24 -22.15
C ALA A 685 -10.47 -21.24 -22.12
N TYR A 686 -9.52 -21.38 -21.19
CA TYR A 686 -8.42 -20.43 -20.96
C TYR A 686 -7.06 -21.02 -21.33
N THR A 687 -6.92 -21.50 -22.57
CA THR A 687 -5.72 -22.19 -23.09
C THR A 687 -4.44 -21.35 -23.04
N ASP A 688 -4.56 -20.02 -23.08
CA ASP A 688 -3.41 -19.11 -23.02
C ASP A 688 -2.81 -18.99 -21.61
N TYR A 689 -3.55 -19.42 -20.58
CA TYR A 689 -3.16 -19.23 -19.19
C TYR A 689 -3.09 -20.53 -18.39
N ILE A 690 -3.83 -21.57 -18.81
CA ILE A 690 -3.89 -22.88 -18.16
C ILE A 690 -3.31 -23.91 -19.12
N ASN A 691 -2.22 -24.56 -18.71
CA ASN A 691 -1.56 -25.56 -19.54
C ASN A 691 -2.18 -26.97 -19.38
N ALA A 692 -1.81 -27.90 -20.25
CA ALA A 692 -2.36 -29.26 -20.25
C ALA A 692 -2.01 -30.05 -18.97
N GLU A 693 -0.85 -29.78 -18.35
CA GLU A 693 -0.44 -30.41 -17.09
C GLU A 693 -1.34 -29.94 -15.94
N GLU A 694 -1.55 -28.64 -15.81
CA GLU A 694 -2.43 -28.01 -14.83
C GLU A 694 -3.86 -28.55 -14.95
N LEU A 695 -4.38 -28.64 -16.18
CA LEU A 695 -5.71 -29.21 -16.43
C LEU A 695 -5.77 -30.70 -16.08
N GLY A 696 -4.70 -31.45 -16.34
CA GLY A 696 -4.55 -32.85 -15.94
C GLY A 696 -4.60 -33.02 -14.42
N LYS A 697 -3.94 -32.13 -13.67
CA LYS A 697 -3.98 -32.13 -12.20
C LYS A 697 -5.41 -31.91 -11.66
N VAL A 698 -6.18 -30.99 -12.26
CA VAL A 698 -7.58 -30.78 -11.87
C VAL A 698 -8.44 -32.02 -12.15
N SER A 699 -8.18 -32.71 -13.26
CA SER A 699 -8.87 -33.95 -13.61
C SER A 699 -8.56 -35.08 -12.62
N ASN A 700 -7.30 -35.23 -12.23
CA ASN A 700 -6.86 -36.19 -11.22
C ASN A 700 -7.48 -35.89 -9.85
N MET A 701 -7.51 -34.61 -9.46
CA MET A 701 -8.15 -34.15 -8.23
C MET A 701 -9.65 -34.50 -8.20
N LEU A 702 -10.37 -34.27 -9.31
CA LEU A 702 -11.79 -34.61 -9.41
C LEU A 702 -12.01 -36.13 -9.30
N ALA A 703 -11.17 -36.94 -9.97
CA ALA A 703 -11.26 -38.39 -9.90
C ALA A 703 -11.04 -38.91 -8.47
N HIS A 704 -10.00 -38.41 -7.79
CA HIS A 704 -9.69 -38.73 -6.40
C HIS A 704 -10.86 -38.37 -5.45
N LEU A 705 -11.33 -37.12 -5.49
CA LEU A 705 -12.44 -36.68 -4.64
C LEU A 705 -13.75 -37.42 -4.94
N SER A 706 -13.99 -37.81 -6.19
CA SER A 706 -15.17 -38.59 -6.55
C SER A 706 -15.16 -39.98 -5.95
N GLU A 707 -13.99 -40.61 -5.83
CA GLU A 707 -13.85 -41.93 -5.23
C GLU A 707 -13.97 -41.85 -3.70
N GLU A 708 -13.22 -40.95 -3.07
CA GLU A 708 -13.24 -40.75 -1.62
C GLU A 708 -14.60 -40.29 -1.11
N SER A 709 -15.32 -39.45 -1.88
CA SER A 709 -16.68 -39.04 -1.54
C SER A 709 -17.68 -40.21 -1.57
N LYS A 710 -17.53 -41.17 -2.51
CA LYS A 710 -18.35 -42.38 -2.52
C LYS A 710 -18.06 -43.26 -1.31
N GLN A 711 -16.78 -43.41 -0.96
CA GLN A 711 -16.37 -44.20 0.20
C GLN A 711 -16.87 -43.59 1.52
N ALA A 712 -16.77 -42.26 1.66
CA ALA A 712 -17.29 -41.54 2.82
C ALA A 712 -18.83 -41.66 2.94
N ALA A 713 -19.56 -41.55 1.82
CA ALA A 713 -21.01 -41.74 1.79
C ALA A 713 -21.43 -43.16 2.19
N ALA A 714 -20.66 -44.18 1.80
CA ALA A 714 -20.91 -45.58 2.18
C ALA A 714 -20.65 -45.85 3.68
N ALA A 715 -19.79 -45.06 4.33
CA ALA A 715 -19.41 -45.23 5.73
C ALA A 715 -20.30 -44.45 6.73
N THR A 716 -21.13 -43.51 6.26
CA THR A 716 -21.89 -42.60 7.13
C THR A 716 -23.26 -43.19 7.49
N GLN A 717 -23.50 -43.47 8.78
CA GLN A 717 -24.83 -43.81 9.30
C GLN A 717 -25.66 -42.53 9.54
N PRO A 718 -27.01 -42.56 9.37
CA PRO A 718 -27.84 -41.38 9.59
C PRO A 718 -27.84 -40.96 11.07
N THR A 719 -27.30 -39.77 11.35
CA THR A 719 -27.33 -39.13 12.68
C THR A 719 -28.68 -38.46 12.91
N SER A 720 -29.30 -38.67 14.08
CA SER A 720 -30.56 -38.01 14.47
C SER A 720 -30.38 -36.48 14.57
N GLU A 721 -31.38 -35.69 14.15
CA GLU A 721 -31.33 -34.20 14.22
C GLU A 721 -31.12 -33.68 15.64
N GLU A 722 -31.58 -34.41 16.66
CA GLU A 722 -31.41 -34.07 18.08
C GLU A 722 -29.95 -34.19 18.58
N ASP A 723 -29.12 -34.92 17.83
CA ASP A 723 -27.71 -35.16 18.18
C ASP A 723 -26.75 -34.19 17.48
N LEU A 724 -27.28 -33.28 16.66
CA LEU A 724 -26.49 -32.29 15.93
C LEU A 724 -26.08 -31.12 16.83
N CYS A 725 -24.87 -30.62 16.58
CA CYS A 725 -24.31 -29.46 17.24
C CYS A 725 -25.21 -28.24 17.01
N PRO A 726 -25.67 -27.55 18.07
CA PRO A 726 -26.57 -26.40 17.93
C PRO A 726 -25.90 -25.15 17.33
N ILE A 727 -24.57 -25.18 17.12
CA ILE A 727 -23.83 -24.07 16.50
C ILE A 727 -23.74 -24.24 14.98
N CYS A 728 -23.41 -25.44 14.50
CA CYS A 728 -23.21 -25.68 13.07
C CYS A 728 -24.33 -26.50 12.42
N TYR A 729 -25.23 -27.11 13.19
CA TYR A 729 -26.31 -27.99 12.74
C TYR A 729 -25.88 -29.11 11.78
N ALA A 730 -24.61 -29.52 11.84
CA ALA A 730 -24.03 -30.42 10.85
C ALA A 730 -23.15 -31.52 11.43
N HIS A 731 -22.45 -31.26 12.52
CA HIS A 731 -21.64 -32.26 13.22
C HIS A 731 -22.35 -32.75 14.47
N PRO A 732 -22.17 -34.02 14.88
CA PRO A 732 -22.69 -34.48 16.15
C PRO A 732 -22.08 -33.70 17.32
N ILE A 733 -22.84 -33.57 18.40
CA ILE A 733 -22.35 -33.01 19.67
C ILE A 733 -21.22 -33.90 20.18
N SER A 734 -20.04 -33.31 20.42
CA SER A 734 -18.83 -34.06 20.78
C SER A 734 -17.97 -33.39 21.86
N ALA A 735 -18.43 -32.26 22.40
CA ALA A 735 -17.72 -31.47 23.40
C ALA A 735 -18.68 -30.88 24.45
N VAL A 736 -18.23 -30.84 25.70
CA VAL A 736 -18.90 -30.24 26.87
C VAL A 736 -18.02 -29.15 27.47
N PHE A 737 -18.59 -27.99 27.82
CA PHE A 737 -17.84 -26.85 28.36
C PHE A 737 -17.89 -26.81 29.88
N LYS A 738 -16.77 -26.53 30.54
CA LYS A 738 -16.72 -26.29 31.99
C LYS A 738 -16.67 -24.79 32.33
N PRO A 739 -17.37 -24.33 33.38
CA PRO A 739 -18.25 -25.10 34.28
C PRO A 739 -19.72 -25.21 33.80
N CYS A 740 -20.10 -24.53 32.72
CA CYS A 740 -21.51 -24.33 32.35
C CYS A 740 -22.24 -25.53 31.71
N SER A 741 -21.54 -26.63 31.40
CA SER A 741 -22.07 -27.88 30.83
C SER A 741 -22.81 -27.76 29.49
N HIS A 742 -22.72 -26.61 28.82
CA HIS A 742 -23.22 -26.46 27.45
C HIS A 742 -22.42 -27.34 26.49
N LYS A 743 -23.07 -27.75 25.39
CA LYS A 743 -22.52 -28.72 24.45
C LYS A 743 -22.43 -28.15 23.04
N SER A 744 -21.42 -28.59 22.30
CA SER A 744 -21.28 -28.36 20.85
C SER A 744 -20.41 -29.45 20.24
N CYS A 745 -20.09 -29.39 18.95
CA CYS A 745 -19.00 -30.18 18.39
C CYS A 745 -17.64 -29.55 18.74
N LYS A 746 -16.59 -30.37 18.82
CA LYS A 746 -15.21 -29.94 19.09
C LYS A 746 -14.73 -28.84 18.13
N ALA A 747 -15.10 -28.95 16.86
CA ALA A 747 -14.70 -27.99 15.84
C ALA A 747 -15.19 -26.56 16.16
N CYS A 748 -16.47 -26.40 16.53
CA CYS A 748 -17.04 -25.09 16.85
C CYS A 748 -16.39 -24.47 18.08
N ILE A 749 -16.26 -25.24 19.18
CA ILE A 749 -15.69 -24.70 20.41
C ILE A 749 -14.20 -24.37 20.29
N ASN A 750 -13.42 -25.21 19.62
CA ASN A 750 -11.99 -24.93 19.41
C ASN A 750 -11.80 -23.66 18.58
N GLN A 751 -12.63 -23.46 17.54
CA GLN A 751 -12.60 -22.24 16.74
C GLN A 751 -12.93 -20.99 17.56
N HIS A 752 -13.91 -21.09 18.46
CA HIS A 752 -14.33 -19.97 19.29
C HIS A 752 -13.29 -19.58 20.34
N LEU A 753 -12.69 -20.58 20.99
CA LEU A 753 -11.65 -20.36 22.01
C LEU A 753 -10.37 -19.71 21.47
N MET A 754 -10.18 -19.68 20.15
CA MET A 754 -9.10 -18.90 19.54
C MET A 754 -9.27 -17.39 19.73
N ASN A 755 -10.53 -16.91 19.71
CA ASN A 755 -10.84 -15.49 19.67
C ASN A 755 -11.53 -15.00 20.94
N ASN A 756 -12.25 -15.88 21.65
CA ASN A 756 -13.05 -15.53 22.81
C ASN A 756 -13.08 -16.69 23.83
N LYS A 757 -12.84 -16.37 25.11
CA LYS A 757 -12.79 -17.36 26.19
C LYS A 757 -14.14 -17.64 26.86
N ASP A 758 -15.21 -16.96 26.45
CA ASP A 758 -16.53 -17.08 27.08
C ASP A 758 -17.46 -18.04 26.34
N CYS A 759 -18.37 -18.72 27.03
CA CYS A 759 -19.33 -19.64 26.43
C CYS A 759 -20.27 -18.97 25.42
N PHE A 760 -20.54 -19.64 24.29
CA PHE A 760 -21.50 -19.18 23.26
C PHE A 760 -22.86 -18.78 23.84
N PHE A 761 -23.35 -19.60 24.77
CA PHE A 761 -24.73 -19.58 25.24
C PHE A 761 -24.91 -18.68 26.46
N CYS A 762 -24.10 -18.90 27.50
CA CYS A 762 -24.29 -18.22 28.79
C CYS A 762 -23.22 -17.16 29.09
N LYS A 763 -22.26 -16.93 28.18
CA LYS A 763 -21.17 -15.97 28.33
C LYS A 763 -20.29 -16.16 29.57
N ALA A 764 -20.37 -17.31 30.24
CA ALA A 764 -19.47 -17.67 31.33
C ALA A 764 -18.10 -18.06 30.78
N THR A 765 -17.01 -17.62 31.41
CA THR A 765 -15.65 -17.96 31.00
C THR A 765 -15.43 -19.48 31.05
N ILE A 766 -15.00 -20.04 29.94
CA ILE A 766 -14.73 -21.47 29.77
C ILE A 766 -13.36 -21.77 30.38
N THR A 767 -13.34 -22.65 31.38
CA THR A 767 -12.11 -23.10 32.04
C THR A 767 -11.57 -24.42 31.48
N GLY A 768 -12.38 -25.14 30.70
CA GLY A 768 -11.97 -26.38 30.04
C GLY A 768 -13.06 -26.91 29.10
N VAL A 769 -12.65 -27.76 28.15
CA VAL A 769 -13.53 -28.45 27.20
C VAL A 769 -13.24 -29.95 27.32
N ASP A 770 -14.26 -30.73 27.66
CA ASP A 770 -14.17 -32.19 27.76
C ASP A 770 -14.84 -32.85 26.55
N ASP A 771 -14.43 -34.08 26.26
CA ASP A 771 -15.04 -34.93 25.25
C ASP A 771 -16.43 -35.38 25.71
N TYR A 772 -17.42 -35.25 24.83
CA TYR A 772 -18.77 -35.72 25.08
C TYR A 772 -19.06 -36.94 24.20
N GLU A 773 -19.27 -38.09 24.84
CA GLU A 773 -19.85 -39.27 24.21
C GLU A 773 -21.31 -39.41 24.69
N LYS A 774 -22.23 -39.62 23.75
CA LYS A 774 -23.63 -39.89 24.09
C LYS A 774 -23.69 -41.23 24.83
N PRO A 775 -24.25 -41.30 26.05
CA PRO A 775 -24.42 -42.58 26.73
C PRO A 775 -25.32 -43.48 25.88
N THR A 776 -24.82 -44.66 25.50
CA THR A 776 -25.63 -45.70 24.85
C THR A 776 -26.79 -46.05 25.78
N ALA A 777 -28.01 -45.86 25.30
CA ALA A 777 -29.20 -46.29 26.03
C ALA A 777 -29.10 -47.82 26.21
N ASN A 778 -28.98 -48.28 27.46
CA ASN A 778 -29.18 -49.67 27.83
C ASN A 778 -30.67 -50.01 27.81
#